data_AF-A0A497TNL0-F1
#
_entry.id   AF-A0A497TNL0-F1
#
_cell.length_a   1.000
_cell.length_b   1.000
_cell.length_c   1.000
_cell.angle_alpha   90.00
_cell.angle_beta   90.00
_cell.angle_gamma   90.00
#
_symmetry.space_group_name_H-M   'P 1'
#
loop_
_entity.id
_entity.type
_entity.pdbx_description
1 polymer ?
#
loop_
_entity_poly.entity_id
_entity_poly.type
_entity_poly.pdbx_seq_one_letter_code
_entity_poly.pdbx_strand_id
1 'polypeptide(L)'
;MTAVQTGEATPAMPSAIKDAEATKTILHTLRHFHLGNPSVRGQLEPLGDDFLPALMAPYRDASRLRYDYPLFLYPAEGGDEERRGAELAKPLSTFLTEATEAVAPGEGSARILKDNLPRLEQALRLALQESQAPVPAKPLLSELSTKMVEQLGLDRVSTEKLQSDLHSLLESIPESGKFLAYGQHPALHLMIHVIRSQVIPRHAHFQREIEKYIRGLKLLLAVEKGKSAEAKAPAALEEAVGHSSHMFDANALADVMDHSHGSIGMTTVRRERVEEALKTLESYHRESILVRFVHTDGLDETLLGDIPGFESVVSDNPCIRAKEIFDEQAARLAKIFAAARIAKLEIDDLYDESIHDPWFETFNWEAFSHDELLLVPAVIALESALRVAGEAMPDFSRLLNSGRPVQILVRVLGHANPGRDSDKDPFAHFRTELGYLGISHRQAFVSQTSAARHEHLLDQFSTALDATRTGLHVINVGLRPTGQDVGLNGWLVAGAALEGRVHPFFQINPSAGDSFADRVDFSGNPQPERDWAVHEFSYRDENGEAMTIEQAFTFADYALLIPRLHGHFTPVPLICETDSLLPVADYLAMQEEESAQHIPYILALNSKGELRQLAVSRTLIQACRDRLNFWHALQEMAGVRSRYLEIGIAEAREEINSAAEARIEALTAEQEQKLGEARSEAAGEVMSRLTEVLLGMDFTSGAPRMPAASTADATTTPAETTAEEPAAPVEEEEDLGSEEPWIDSDLCTTCNDCLAINPQVFVYNDENQAYIADASAGTYAQMVEAAEICPSDCIHPGKPLNDSEAGLGELIERAAKYN
;
A
#
# COMPACT_ATOMS: atom_id res chain seq x y z
N MET A 1 4.05 0.59 -11.64
CA MET A 1 3.25 1.64 -12.33
C MET A 1 2.25 0.99 -13.28
N THR A 2 0.97 1.38 -13.33
CA THR A 2 -0.01 0.84 -14.31
C THR A 2 -0.32 1.90 -15.37
N ALA A 3 0.55 2.04 -16.37
CA ALA A 3 0.31 2.88 -17.54
C ALA A 3 0.34 2.00 -18.79
N VAL A 4 -0.76 1.99 -19.56
CA VAL A 4 -0.90 1.17 -20.78
C VAL A 4 -0.65 2.05 -21.99
N GLN A 5 0.25 1.66 -22.89
CA GLN A 5 0.53 2.37 -24.13
C GLN A 5 0.37 1.47 -25.35
N THR A 6 0.02 2.07 -26.50
CA THR A 6 -0.19 1.38 -27.78
C THR A 6 0.80 1.91 -28.83
N GLY A 7 1.65 1.02 -29.38
CA GLY A 7 2.20 1.18 -30.74
C GLY A 7 3.56 1.89 -30.94
N GLU A 8 4.58 1.71 -30.10
CA GLU A 8 5.97 2.10 -30.46
C GLU A 8 6.75 0.97 -31.15
N ALA A 9 7.72 1.36 -31.98
CA ALA A 9 8.71 0.44 -32.54
C ALA A 9 9.58 -0.12 -31.42
N THR A 10 9.76 -1.43 -31.37
CA THR A 10 10.61 -2.10 -30.38
C THR A 10 12.00 -1.44 -30.35
N PRO A 11 12.49 -0.97 -29.18
CA PRO A 11 13.80 -0.36 -29.05
C PRO A 11 14.89 -1.26 -29.63
N ALA A 12 15.96 -0.68 -30.18
CA ALA A 12 17.03 -1.46 -30.81
C ALA A 12 18.40 -1.12 -30.21
N MET A 13 19.19 -2.13 -29.90
CA MET A 13 20.58 -2.00 -29.54
C MET A 13 21.42 -1.84 -30.82
N PRO A 14 22.16 -0.74 -30.99
CA PRO A 14 23.02 -0.57 -32.15
C PRO A 14 24.10 -1.64 -32.20
N SER A 15 24.43 -2.15 -33.39
CA SER A 15 25.46 -3.18 -33.56
C SER A 15 26.82 -2.72 -33.04
N ALA A 16 27.49 -3.55 -32.24
CA ALA A 16 28.82 -3.24 -31.72
C ALA A 16 29.88 -3.30 -32.83
N ILE A 17 30.87 -2.41 -32.74
CA ILE A 17 32.04 -2.41 -33.64
C ILE A 17 33.18 -3.14 -32.94
N LYS A 18 33.55 -4.32 -33.43
CA LYS A 18 34.55 -5.17 -32.76
C LYS A 18 35.97 -4.65 -32.97
N ASP A 19 36.53 -3.99 -31.95
CA ASP A 19 37.95 -3.61 -31.87
C ASP A 19 38.51 -3.85 -30.45
N ALA A 20 39.31 -4.89 -30.30
CA ALA A 20 39.85 -5.32 -29.01
C ALA A 20 40.90 -4.36 -28.42
N GLU A 21 41.64 -3.60 -29.25
CA GLU A 21 42.65 -2.65 -28.77
C GLU A 21 41.99 -1.33 -28.34
N ALA A 22 41.00 -0.88 -29.10
CA ALA A 22 40.16 0.25 -28.72
C ALA A 22 39.37 -0.06 -27.43
N THR A 23 38.81 -1.28 -27.30
CA THR A 23 38.06 -1.71 -26.12
C THR A 23 38.89 -1.57 -24.83
N LYS A 24 40.15 -2.00 -24.83
CA LYS A 24 41.04 -1.86 -23.64
C LYS A 24 41.28 -0.40 -23.26
N THR A 25 41.47 0.47 -24.25
CA THR A 25 41.69 1.90 -24.03
C THR A 25 40.43 2.56 -23.49
N ILE A 26 39.27 2.23 -24.05
CA ILE A 26 37.97 2.72 -23.60
C ILE A 26 37.68 2.26 -22.17
N LEU A 27 37.90 0.98 -21.86
CA LEU A 27 37.72 0.45 -20.51
C LEU A 27 38.59 1.13 -19.47
N HIS A 28 39.85 1.42 -19.81
CA HIS A 28 40.72 2.21 -18.94
C HIS A 28 40.11 3.58 -18.66
N THR A 29 39.67 4.30 -19.70
CA THR A 29 39.03 5.62 -19.55
C THR A 29 37.72 5.57 -18.75
N LEU A 30 36.86 4.57 -19.01
CA LEU A 30 35.61 4.35 -18.27
C LEU A 30 35.87 4.02 -16.80
N ARG A 31 36.88 3.19 -16.50
CA ARG A 31 37.26 2.89 -15.12
C ARG A 31 37.74 4.14 -14.38
N HIS A 32 38.54 5.00 -15.03
CA HIS A 32 38.94 6.29 -14.46
C HIS A 32 37.74 7.22 -14.25
N PHE A 33 36.76 7.23 -15.16
CA PHE A 33 35.53 7.99 -14.99
C PHE A 33 34.73 7.48 -13.79
N HIS A 34 34.52 6.16 -13.69
CA HIS A 34 33.84 5.53 -12.58
C HIS A 34 34.50 5.91 -11.25
N LEU A 35 35.83 5.85 -11.17
CA LEU A 35 36.59 6.22 -9.98
C LEU A 35 36.63 7.73 -9.68
N GLY A 36 35.99 8.57 -10.51
CA GLY A 36 35.84 10.00 -10.28
C GLY A 36 37.02 10.84 -10.75
N ASN A 37 37.85 10.34 -11.66
CA ASN A 37 38.98 11.09 -12.21
C ASN A 37 38.46 12.18 -13.19
N PRO A 38 38.63 13.49 -12.89
CA PRO A 38 38.12 14.56 -13.74
C PRO A 38 38.85 14.68 -15.08
N SER A 39 40.09 14.17 -15.18
CA SER A 39 40.93 14.32 -16.39
C SER A 39 40.42 13.56 -17.62
N VAL A 40 39.58 12.54 -17.42
CA VAL A 40 39.04 11.71 -18.51
C VAL A 40 37.69 12.18 -19.04
N ARG A 41 37.01 13.14 -18.37
CA ARG A 41 35.69 13.61 -18.82
C ARG A 41 35.69 14.22 -20.21
N GLY A 42 36.79 14.87 -20.62
CA GLY A 42 36.92 15.43 -21.97
C GLY A 42 37.24 14.40 -23.06
N GLN A 43 37.51 13.15 -22.69
CA GLN A 43 37.84 12.05 -23.62
C GLN A 43 36.63 11.17 -23.93
N LEU A 44 35.53 11.33 -23.19
CA LEU A 44 34.32 10.54 -23.30
C LEU A 44 33.19 11.36 -23.92
N GLU A 45 32.22 10.68 -24.51
CA GLU A 45 31.02 11.31 -25.05
C GLU A 45 30.22 11.98 -23.91
N PRO A 46 29.87 13.27 -24.03
CA PRO A 46 28.97 13.89 -23.06
C PRO A 46 27.57 13.31 -23.19
N LEU A 47 26.88 13.12 -22.07
CA LEU A 47 25.47 12.71 -22.09
C LEU A 47 24.60 13.84 -22.67
N GLY A 48 23.77 13.52 -23.66
CA GLY A 48 22.75 14.43 -24.16
C GLY A 48 21.53 14.51 -23.24
N ASP A 49 20.74 15.59 -23.36
CA ASP A 49 19.51 15.79 -22.57
C ASP A 49 18.35 14.88 -22.99
N ASP A 50 18.53 14.07 -24.04
CA ASP A 50 17.48 13.26 -24.63
C ASP A 50 17.42 11.82 -24.10
N PHE A 51 18.32 11.42 -23.20
CA PHE A 51 18.32 10.08 -22.61
C PHE A 51 17.27 9.94 -21.50
N LEU A 52 16.55 8.82 -21.53
CA LEU A 52 15.69 8.35 -20.44
C LEU A 52 16.08 6.91 -20.06
N PRO A 53 15.88 6.48 -18.80
CA PRO A 53 16.03 5.07 -18.42
C PRO A 53 15.21 4.18 -19.35
N ALA A 54 15.70 2.98 -19.65
CA ALA A 54 15.06 2.06 -20.60
C ALA A 54 13.58 1.80 -20.25
N LEU A 55 13.30 1.56 -18.97
CA LEU A 55 11.93 1.36 -18.46
C LEU A 55 11.06 2.62 -18.49
N MET A 56 11.65 3.81 -18.59
CA MET A 56 10.92 5.09 -18.60
C MET A 56 10.75 5.71 -19.99
N ALA A 57 11.55 5.27 -20.96
CA ALA A 57 11.53 5.84 -22.30
C ALA A 57 10.20 5.69 -23.06
N PRO A 58 9.44 4.59 -22.95
CA PRO A 58 8.11 4.49 -23.58
C PRO A 58 7.16 5.61 -23.13
N TYR A 59 7.36 6.11 -21.91
CA TYR A 59 6.51 7.13 -21.30
C TYR A 59 6.90 8.57 -21.68
N ARG A 60 7.85 8.76 -22.62
CA ARG A 60 8.34 10.09 -23.04
C ARG A 60 7.22 11.01 -23.54
N ASP A 61 6.20 10.48 -24.21
CA ASP A 61 4.99 11.22 -24.59
C ASP A 61 3.87 11.01 -23.57
N ALA A 62 3.85 11.87 -22.55
CA ALA A 62 2.84 11.81 -21.49
C ALA A 62 1.40 12.08 -21.98
N SER A 63 1.22 12.69 -23.16
CA SER A 63 -0.12 12.99 -23.71
C SER A 63 -0.90 11.73 -24.09
N ARG A 64 -0.20 10.61 -24.33
CA ARG A 64 -0.78 9.32 -24.69
C ARG A 64 -1.03 8.41 -23.50
N LEU A 65 -0.58 8.82 -22.31
CA LEU A 65 -0.67 8.00 -21.11
C LEU A 65 -1.99 8.24 -20.39
N ARG A 66 -2.70 7.15 -20.12
CA ARG A 66 -3.73 7.12 -19.09
C ARG A 66 -3.06 6.81 -17.76
N TYR A 67 -3.10 7.76 -16.85
CA TYR A 67 -2.67 7.63 -15.46
C TYR A 67 -3.76 8.17 -14.52
N ASP A 68 -3.58 7.97 -13.22
CA ASP A 68 -4.62 8.16 -12.19
C ASP A 68 -5.27 9.56 -12.19
N TYR A 69 -4.52 10.59 -12.58
CA TYR A 69 -5.01 11.96 -12.59
C TYR A 69 -5.57 12.35 -13.96
N PRO A 70 -6.57 13.25 -14.04
CA PRO A 70 -7.16 13.99 -12.93
C PRO A 70 -8.05 13.12 -12.05
N LEU A 71 -8.16 13.49 -10.77
CA LEU A 71 -9.02 12.84 -9.80
C LEU A 71 -10.37 13.55 -9.72
N PHE A 72 -11.47 12.80 -9.64
CA PHE A 72 -12.74 13.31 -9.19
C PHE A 72 -12.79 13.27 -7.66
N LEU A 73 -13.01 14.42 -7.03
CA LEU A 73 -13.20 14.59 -5.60
C LEU A 73 -14.69 14.60 -5.29
N TYR A 74 -15.15 13.63 -4.50
CA TYR A 74 -16.54 13.59 -4.03
C TYR A 74 -16.81 14.73 -3.05
N PRO A 75 -18.02 15.30 -3.00
CA PRO A 75 -18.30 16.41 -2.10
C PRO A 75 -18.15 15.97 -0.63
N ALA A 76 -17.49 16.83 0.14
CA ALA A 76 -17.39 16.72 1.61
C ALA A 76 -18.73 17.02 2.30
N GLU A 77 -19.60 17.78 1.64
CA GLU A 77 -20.91 18.20 2.15
C GLU A 77 -21.99 17.29 1.55
N GLY A 78 -22.66 16.46 2.37
CA GLY A 78 -23.83 15.68 1.93
C GLY A 78 -23.92 14.20 2.35
N GLY A 79 -22.99 13.68 3.15
CA GLY A 79 -23.10 12.35 3.78
C GLY A 79 -23.27 12.48 5.30
N ASP A 80 -24.23 11.75 5.88
CA ASP A 80 -24.31 11.58 7.34
C ASP A 80 -23.24 10.59 7.88
N GLU A 81 -22.60 9.83 6.98
CA GLU A 81 -21.58 8.84 7.30
C GLU A 81 -20.17 9.31 6.88
N GLU A 82 -19.20 8.99 7.74
CA GLU A 82 -17.79 9.23 7.50
C GLU A 82 -17.25 8.26 6.44
N ARG A 83 -16.80 8.80 5.31
CA ARG A 83 -16.23 8.01 4.21
C ARG A 83 -14.77 7.69 4.47
N ARG A 84 -14.32 6.49 4.07
CA ARG A 84 -12.90 6.11 4.13
C ARG A 84 -12.07 6.93 3.15
N GLY A 85 -10.76 7.07 3.40
CA GLY A 85 -9.83 7.87 2.60
C GLY A 85 -9.91 7.57 1.10
N ALA A 86 -9.80 6.30 0.72
CA ALA A 86 -9.92 5.83 -0.67
C ALA A 86 -11.25 6.16 -1.38
N GLU A 87 -12.34 6.42 -0.66
CA GLU A 87 -13.65 6.75 -1.24
C GLU A 87 -13.80 8.25 -1.51
N LEU A 88 -12.88 9.09 -1.01
CA LEU A 88 -12.96 10.54 -1.13
C LEU A 88 -12.61 11.06 -2.52
N ALA A 89 -11.81 10.29 -3.27
CA ALA A 89 -11.40 10.61 -4.63
C ALA A 89 -11.29 9.37 -5.50
N LYS A 90 -11.53 9.51 -6.81
CA LYS A 90 -11.32 8.43 -7.79
C LYS A 90 -10.64 8.96 -9.05
N PRO A 91 -9.85 8.13 -9.76
CA PRO A 91 -9.38 8.45 -11.10
C PRO A 91 -10.53 8.80 -12.04
N LEU A 92 -10.32 9.79 -12.92
CA LEU A 92 -11.34 10.25 -13.86
C LEU A 92 -11.93 9.10 -14.71
N SER A 93 -11.07 8.20 -15.20
CA SER A 93 -11.49 7.06 -16.02
C SER A 93 -12.43 6.12 -15.27
N THR A 94 -12.10 5.80 -14.02
CA THR A 94 -12.90 4.95 -13.15
C THR A 94 -14.22 5.63 -12.83
N PHE A 95 -14.18 6.90 -12.43
CA PHE A 95 -15.37 7.69 -12.15
C PHE A 95 -16.34 7.78 -13.34
N LEU A 96 -15.84 8.13 -14.53
CA LEU A 96 -16.70 8.25 -15.73
C LEU A 96 -17.32 6.90 -16.11
N THR A 97 -16.57 5.81 -15.98
CA THR A 97 -17.07 4.46 -16.27
C THR A 97 -18.19 4.09 -15.30
N GLU A 98 -17.95 4.18 -13.99
CA GLU A 98 -18.93 3.87 -12.95
C GLU A 98 -20.18 4.77 -13.04
N ALA A 99 -20.01 6.09 -13.25
CA ALA A 99 -21.12 7.02 -13.39
C ALA A 99 -21.98 6.71 -14.63
N THR A 100 -21.35 6.31 -15.74
CA THR A 100 -22.07 5.91 -16.95
C THR A 100 -22.79 4.57 -16.76
N GLU A 101 -22.18 3.61 -16.08
CA GLU A 101 -22.78 2.32 -15.75
C GLU A 101 -23.98 2.45 -14.81
N ALA A 102 -23.91 3.36 -13.83
CA ALA A 102 -25.01 3.64 -12.91
C ALA A 102 -26.25 4.20 -13.62
N VAL A 103 -26.04 5.05 -14.63
CA VAL A 103 -27.13 5.69 -15.39
C VAL A 103 -27.65 4.79 -16.53
N ALA A 104 -26.78 3.98 -17.14
CA ALA A 104 -27.10 3.15 -18.29
C ALA A 104 -26.58 1.71 -18.11
N PRO A 105 -27.23 0.91 -17.23
CA PRO A 105 -26.83 -0.48 -16.98
C PRO A 105 -27.14 -1.37 -18.20
N GLY A 106 -26.11 -2.02 -18.75
CA GLY A 106 -26.21 -2.95 -19.88
C GLY A 106 -25.44 -2.54 -21.14
N GLU A 107 -25.00 -3.51 -21.95
CA GLU A 107 -24.16 -3.25 -23.15
C GLU A 107 -24.90 -2.47 -24.25
N GLY A 108 -26.24 -2.56 -24.30
CA GLY A 108 -27.06 -1.90 -25.31
C GLY A 108 -27.53 -0.49 -24.98
N SER A 109 -27.41 -0.04 -23.72
CA SER A 109 -27.88 1.28 -23.26
C SER A 109 -26.81 2.35 -23.40
N ALA A 110 -27.22 3.56 -23.79
CA ALA A 110 -26.35 4.72 -24.00
C ALA A 110 -25.08 4.42 -24.84
N ARG A 111 -25.21 3.56 -25.87
CA ARG A 111 -24.08 3.08 -26.68
C ARG A 111 -23.24 4.22 -27.27
N ILE A 112 -23.88 5.28 -27.77
CA ILE A 112 -23.18 6.45 -28.34
C ILE A 112 -22.34 7.14 -27.26
N LEU A 113 -22.84 7.28 -26.04
CA LEU A 113 -22.09 7.85 -24.92
C LEU A 113 -20.89 6.96 -24.58
N LYS A 114 -21.12 5.65 -24.38
CA LYS A 114 -20.08 4.67 -24.04
C LYS A 114 -18.94 4.64 -25.06
N ASP A 115 -19.29 4.64 -26.36
CA ASP A 115 -18.32 4.65 -27.46
C ASP A 115 -17.47 5.95 -27.50
N ASN A 116 -17.98 7.05 -26.92
CA ASN A 116 -17.32 8.35 -26.92
C ASN A 116 -16.74 8.78 -25.55
N LEU A 117 -16.83 7.95 -24.50
CA LEU A 117 -16.20 8.22 -23.20
C LEU A 117 -14.70 8.53 -23.31
N PRO A 118 -13.89 7.81 -24.11
CA PRO A 118 -12.48 8.15 -24.33
C PRO A 118 -12.23 9.57 -24.83
N ARG A 119 -13.12 10.10 -25.69
CA ARG A 119 -13.00 11.47 -26.23
C ARG A 119 -13.29 12.50 -25.16
N LEU A 120 -14.32 12.26 -24.35
CA LEU A 120 -14.68 13.12 -23.23
C LEU A 120 -13.56 13.14 -22.18
N GLU A 121 -12.99 11.97 -21.85
CA GLU A 121 -11.83 11.84 -20.97
C GLU A 121 -10.63 12.64 -21.48
N GLN A 122 -10.30 12.51 -22.77
CA GLN A 122 -9.20 13.26 -23.39
C GLN A 122 -9.44 14.77 -23.34
N ALA A 123 -10.66 15.23 -23.63
CA ALA A 123 -11.04 16.63 -23.58
C ALA A 123 -10.90 17.21 -22.16
N LEU A 124 -11.30 16.44 -21.14
CA LEU A 124 -11.13 16.82 -19.73
C LEU A 124 -9.66 16.92 -19.34
N ARG A 125 -8.83 15.94 -19.71
CA ARG A 125 -7.38 15.96 -19.44
C ARG A 125 -6.71 17.19 -20.04
N LEU A 126 -7.05 17.54 -21.27
CA LEU A 126 -6.53 18.75 -21.94
C LEU A 126 -7.02 20.04 -21.27
N ALA A 127 -8.31 20.13 -20.92
CA ALA A 127 -8.88 21.30 -20.26
C ALA A 127 -8.27 21.56 -18.86
N LEU A 128 -7.84 20.50 -18.17
CA LEU A 128 -7.29 20.56 -16.82
C LEU A 128 -5.75 20.61 -16.77
N GLN A 129 -5.06 20.54 -17.91
CA GLN A 129 -3.60 20.40 -17.95
C GLN A 129 -2.83 21.52 -17.24
N GLU A 130 -3.32 22.77 -17.34
CA GLU A 130 -2.69 23.94 -16.69
C GLU A 130 -3.31 24.28 -15.33
N SER A 131 -4.38 23.57 -14.93
CA SER A 131 -5.10 23.86 -13.69
C SER A 131 -4.31 23.39 -12.47
N GLN A 132 -4.05 24.31 -11.54
CA GLN A 132 -3.34 24.01 -10.29
C GLN A 132 -4.29 23.69 -9.12
N ALA A 133 -5.52 24.22 -9.17
CA ALA A 133 -6.53 24.08 -8.12
C ALA A 133 -7.71 23.18 -8.56
N PRO A 134 -8.51 22.63 -7.62
CA PRO A 134 -9.70 21.87 -7.94
C PRO A 134 -10.75 22.68 -8.72
N VAL A 135 -11.20 22.15 -9.86
CA VAL A 135 -12.19 22.78 -10.75
C VAL A 135 -13.57 22.13 -10.57
N PRO A 136 -14.69 22.88 -10.52
CA PRO A 136 -16.03 22.30 -10.46
C PRO A 136 -16.31 21.32 -11.60
N ALA A 137 -16.75 20.10 -11.27
CA ALA A 137 -16.84 19.01 -12.24
C ALA A 137 -18.02 19.18 -13.21
N LYS A 138 -19.21 19.45 -12.69
CA LYS A 138 -20.46 19.52 -13.48
C LYS A 138 -20.46 20.63 -14.55
N PRO A 139 -20.05 21.89 -14.25
CA PRO A 139 -19.97 22.94 -15.28
C PRO A 139 -18.98 22.60 -16.39
N LEU A 140 -17.79 22.10 -16.03
CA LEU A 140 -16.76 21.74 -17.01
C LEU A 140 -17.22 20.59 -17.90
N LEU A 141 -17.82 19.55 -17.31
CA LEU A 141 -18.32 18.40 -18.06
C LEU A 141 -19.46 18.81 -19.01
N SER A 142 -20.36 19.70 -18.57
CA SER A 142 -21.45 20.23 -19.41
C SER A 142 -20.93 21.00 -20.62
N GLU A 143 -19.91 21.84 -20.44
CA GLU A 143 -19.27 22.60 -21.52
C GLU A 143 -18.63 21.65 -22.55
N LEU A 144 -17.82 20.70 -22.08
CA LEU A 144 -17.13 19.75 -22.95
C LEU A 144 -18.07 18.79 -23.65
N SER A 145 -19.15 18.37 -22.98
CA SER A 145 -20.21 17.55 -23.56
C SER A 145 -20.90 18.25 -24.73
N THR A 146 -21.18 19.55 -24.58
CA THR A 146 -21.77 20.37 -25.65
C THR A 146 -20.84 20.44 -26.87
N LYS A 147 -19.55 20.74 -26.63
CA LYS A 147 -18.54 20.78 -27.70
C LYS A 147 -18.38 19.43 -28.40
N MET A 148 -18.42 18.32 -27.64
CA MET A 148 -18.32 16.97 -28.21
C MET A 148 -19.50 16.64 -29.12
N VAL A 149 -20.73 16.97 -28.71
CA VAL A 149 -21.93 16.76 -29.53
C VAL A 149 -21.85 17.55 -30.83
N GLU A 150 -21.41 18.81 -30.79
CA GLU A 150 -21.21 19.65 -31.97
C GLU A 150 -20.17 19.07 -32.93
N GLN A 151 -19.06 18.53 -32.39
CA GLN A 151 -17.98 17.95 -33.18
C GLN A 151 -18.33 16.61 -33.84
N LEU A 152 -19.20 15.81 -33.23
CA LEU A 152 -19.58 14.50 -33.76
C LEU A 152 -20.46 14.60 -35.02
N GLY A 153 -21.18 15.70 -35.21
CA GLY A 153 -21.97 15.96 -36.42
C GLY A 153 -23.01 14.86 -36.75
N LEU A 154 -23.61 14.26 -35.72
CA LEU A 154 -24.56 13.14 -35.85
C LEU A 154 -25.89 13.58 -36.47
N ASP A 155 -26.69 12.60 -36.92
CA ASP A 155 -28.07 12.86 -37.31
C ASP A 155 -28.92 13.32 -36.11
N ARG A 156 -30.08 13.92 -36.39
CA ARG A 156 -30.94 14.51 -35.37
C ARG A 156 -31.36 13.51 -34.28
N VAL A 157 -31.70 12.27 -34.65
CA VAL A 157 -32.19 11.27 -33.70
C VAL A 157 -31.07 10.81 -32.79
N SER A 158 -29.89 10.56 -33.35
CA SER A 158 -28.70 10.17 -32.58
C SER A 158 -28.21 11.31 -31.67
N THR A 159 -28.33 12.56 -32.12
CA THR A 159 -28.00 13.75 -31.33
C THR A 159 -28.92 13.91 -30.12
N GLU A 160 -30.24 13.82 -30.33
CA GLU A 160 -31.23 13.91 -29.24
C GLU A 160 -31.03 12.79 -28.20
N LYS A 161 -30.69 11.57 -28.64
CA LYS A 161 -30.35 10.46 -27.73
C LYS A 161 -29.08 10.74 -26.92
N LEU A 162 -27.98 11.11 -27.58
CA LEU A 162 -26.71 11.40 -26.91
C LEU A 162 -26.85 12.56 -25.90
N GLN A 163 -27.60 13.61 -26.24
CA GLN A 163 -27.88 14.72 -25.33
C GLN A 163 -28.69 14.27 -24.11
N SER A 164 -29.68 13.39 -24.30
CA SER A 164 -30.42 12.81 -23.19
C SER A 164 -29.52 11.96 -22.28
N ASP A 165 -28.68 11.10 -22.86
CA ASP A 165 -27.76 10.25 -22.10
C ASP A 165 -26.73 11.09 -21.32
N LEU A 166 -26.18 12.14 -21.93
CA LEU A 166 -25.27 13.10 -21.30
C LEU A 166 -25.95 13.90 -20.19
N HIS A 167 -27.22 14.27 -20.36
CA HIS A 167 -27.98 14.95 -19.33
C HIS A 167 -28.16 14.05 -18.10
N SER A 168 -28.55 12.79 -18.29
CA SER A 168 -28.66 11.83 -17.19
C SER A 168 -27.32 11.57 -16.51
N LEU A 169 -26.21 11.52 -17.25
CA LEU A 169 -24.87 11.48 -16.67
C LEU A 169 -24.61 12.70 -15.80
N LEU A 170 -24.87 13.93 -16.29
CA LEU A 170 -24.69 15.17 -15.53
C LEU A 170 -25.57 15.25 -14.27
N GLU A 171 -26.77 14.65 -14.29
CA GLU A 171 -27.65 14.56 -13.13
C GLU A 171 -27.13 13.59 -12.06
N SER A 172 -26.44 12.51 -12.44
CA SER A 172 -25.83 11.58 -11.48
C SER A 172 -24.62 12.16 -10.73
N ILE A 173 -24.01 13.24 -11.24
CA ILE A 173 -22.82 13.84 -10.66
C ILE A 173 -23.23 14.76 -9.51
N PRO A 174 -22.63 14.60 -8.31
CA PRO A 174 -22.90 15.49 -7.19
C PRO A 174 -22.56 16.96 -7.51
N GLU A 175 -23.44 17.89 -7.12
CA GLU A 175 -23.34 19.32 -7.44
C GLU A 175 -22.02 19.98 -7.02
N SER A 176 -21.47 19.58 -5.86
CA SER A 176 -20.21 20.12 -5.33
C SER A 176 -18.97 19.26 -5.63
N GLY A 177 -19.09 18.28 -6.54
CA GLY A 177 -17.96 17.48 -7.01
C GLY A 177 -16.94 18.31 -7.79
N LYS A 178 -15.65 17.98 -7.67
CA LYS A 178 -14.55 18.72 -8.32
C LYS A 178 -13.56 17.79 -9.01
N PHE A 179 -12.87 18.28 -10.04
CA PHE A 179 -11.72 17.61 -10.64
C PHE A 179 -10.42 18.23 -10.13
N LEU A 180 -9.44 17.40 -9.79
CA LEU A 180 -8.10 17.79 -9.38
C LEU A 180 -7.06 17.23 -10.35
N ALA A 181 -6.36 18.10 -11.06
CA ALA A 181 -5.23 17.72 -11.91
C ALA A 181 -3.96 17.46 -11.08
N TYR A 182 -2.97 16.78 -11.69
CA TYR A 182 -1.66 16.62 -11.07
C TYR A 182 -0.82 17.90 -11.26
N GLY A 183 -1.11 18.90 -10.43
CA GLY A 183 -0.40 20.18 -10.41
C GLY A 183 0.80 20.20 -9.45
N GLN A 184 1.15 21.38 -8.97
CA GLN A 184 2.28 21.62 -8.05
C GLN A 184 1.97 21.20 -6.61
N HIS A 185 0.70 21.29 -6.19
CA HIS A 185 0.27 21.09 -4.81
C HIS A 185 -0.90 20.09 -4.62
N PRO A 186 -0.94 18.96 -5.34
CA PRO A 186 -2.05 18.00 -5.21
C PRO A 186 -2.19 17.46 -3.78
N ALA A 187 -1.08 17.24 -3.07
CA ALA A 187 -1.12 16.77 -1.67
C ALA A 187 -1.77 17.77 -0.71
N LEU A 188 -1.61 19.08 -0.92
CA LEU A 188 -2.25 20.10 -0.08
C LEU A 188 -3.76 20.09 -0.27
N HIS A 189 -4.21 20.04 -1.53
CA HIS A 189 -5.63 19.97 -1.84
C HIS A 189 -6.27 18.68 -1.32
N LEU A 190 -5.59 17.53 -1.44
CA LEU A 190 -6.08 16.26 -0.90
C LEU A 190 -6.15 16.29 0.64
N MET A 191 -5.17 16.86 1.33
CA MET A 191 -5.23 17.04 2.80
C MET A 191 -6.43 17.89 3.21
N ILE A 192 -6.62 19.05 2.58
CA ILE A 192 -7.77 19.93 2.86
C ILE A 192 -9.08 19.18 2.58
N HIS A 193 -9.11 18.37 1.52
CA HIS A 193 -10.28 17.57 1.15
C HIS A 193 -10.64 16.52 2.21
N VAL A 194 -9.65 15.79 2.74
CA VAL A 194 -9.84 14.83 3.84
C VAL A 194 -10.37 15.55 5.08
N ILE A 195 -9.73 16.65 5.49
CA ILE A 195 -10.13 17.42 6.68
C ILE A 195 -11.58 17.89 6.55
N ARG A 196 -11.96 18.46 5.39
CA ARG A 196 -13.34 18.90 5.18
C ARG A 196 -14.33 17.75 5.25
N SER A 197 -13.98 16.60 4.67
CA SER A 197 -14.85 15.42 4.62
C SER A 197 -15.09 14.80 6.00
N GLN A 198 -14.10 14.86 6.90
CA GLN A 198 -14.23 14.33 8.28
C GLN A 198 -14.80 15.37 9.26
N VAL A 199 -14.33 16.62 9.22
CA VAL A 199 -14.66 17.65 10.23
C VAL A 199 -16.08 18.20 10.03
N ILE A 200 -16.57 18.33 8.79
CA ILE A 200 -17.90 18.93 8.54
C ILE A 200 -19.03 18.12 9.19
N PRO A 201 -19.11 16.78 9.02
CA PRO A 201 -20.11 15.95 9.71
C PRO A 201 -19.94 15.97 11.24
N ARG A 202 -18.71 15.90 11.75
CA ARG A 202 -18.41 15.92 13.20
C ARG A 202 -18.91 17.20 13.86
N HIS A 203 -18.65 18.35 13.26
CA HIS A 203 -19.16 19.65 13.73
C HIS A 203 -20.69 19.71 13.70
N ALA A 204 -21.33 19.19 12.64
CA ALA A 204 -22.79 19.15 12.56
C ALA A 204 -23.40 18.25 13.65
N HIS A 205 -22.76 17.11 13.96
CA HIS A 205 -23.17 16.26 15.07
C HIS A 205 -23.05 16.97 16.42
N PHE A 206 -21.90 17.59 16.70
CA PHE A 206 -21.66 18.29 17.95
C PHE A 206 -22.63 19.47 18.17
N GLN A 207 -22.94 20.21 17.10
CA GLN A 207 -23.94 21.29 17.15
C GLN A 207 -25.32 20.77 17.60
N ARG A 208 -25.76 19.61 17.10
CA ARG A 208 -27.04 18.99 17.51
C ARG A 208 -27.03 18.61 18.99
N GLU A 209 -25.90 18.13 19.52
CA GLU A 209 -25.73 17.82 20.94
C GLU A 209 -25.77 19.09 21.81
N ILE A 210 -25.09 20.16 21.40
CA ILE A 210 -25.17 21.46 22.10
C ILE A 210 -26.62 21.95 22.17
N GLU A 211 -27.35 21.90 21.05
CA GLU A 211 -28.75 22.33 21.02
C GLU A 211 -29.64 21.47 21.93
N LYS A 212 -29.36 20.18 22.04
CA LYS A 212 -30.03 19.28 22.99
C LYS A 212 -29.73 19.67 24.43
N TYR A 213 -28.47 19.97 24.78
CA TYR A 213 -28.12 20.44 26.12
C TYR A 213 -28.73 21.80 26.45
N ILE A 214 -28.72 22.76 25.52
CA ILE A 214 -29.39 24.07 25.69
C ILE A 214 -30.88 23.88 26.00
N ARG A 215 -31.58 23.02 25.25
CA ARG A 215 -33.00 22.69 25.52
C ARG A 215 -33.18 22.04 26.89
N GLY A 216 -32.31 21.11 27.27
CA GLY A 216 -32.35 20.43 28.56
C GLY A 216 -32.16 21.37 29.74
N LEU A 217 -31.16 22.26 29.70
CA LEU A 217 -30.91 23.25 30.75
C LEU A 217 -32.05 24.27 30.86
N LYS A 218 -32.60 24.73 29.73
CA LYS A 218 -33.77 25.62 29.73
C LYS A 218 -34.99 24.96 30.36
N LEU A 219 -35.21 23.66 30.10
CA LEU A 219 -36.28 22.90 30.74
C LEU A 219 -36.05 22.82 32.26
N LEU A 220 -34.82 22.53 32.70
CA LEU A 220 -34.47 22.45 34.11
C LEU A 220 -34.74 23.77 34.84
N LEU A 221 -34.31 24.90 34.27
CA LEU A 221 -34.60 26.24 34.80
C LEU A 221 -36.11 26.57 34.79
N ALA A 222 -36.84 26.15 33.75
CA ALA A 222 -38.29 26.37 33.66
C ALA A 222 -39.06 25.56 34.73
N VAL A 223 -38.69 24.29 34.95
CA VAL A 223 -39.26 23.46 36.02
C VAL A 223 -39.00 24.09 37.38
N GLU A 224 -37.78 24.59 37.62
CA GLU A 224 -37.45 25.26 38.87
C GLU A 224 -38.23 26.57 39.05
N LYS A 225 -38.38 27.37 37.99
CA LYS A 225 -39.21 28.56 38.02
C LYS A 225 -40.67 28.22 38.37
N GLY A 226 -41.20 27.12 37.85
CA GLY A 226 -42.55 26.62 38.18
C GLY A 226 -42.72 26.16 39.63
N LYS A 227 -41.63 25.83 40.34
CA LYS A 227 -41.64 25.49 41.77
C LYS A 227 -41.58 26.72 42.68
N SER A 228 -41.24 27.90 42.16
CA SER A 228 -41.05 29.11 42.95
C SER A 228 -42.36 29.62 43.56
N ALA A 229 -42.27 30.34 44.68
CA ALA A 229 -43.44 30.94 45.34
C ALA A 229 -44.14 31.98 44.46
N GLU A 230 -43.41 32.66 43.57
CA GLU A 230 -43.95 33.63 42.61
C GLU A 230 -44.76 32.96 41.49
N ALA A 231 -44.37 31.77 41.04
CA ALA A 231 -45.13 31.00 40.05
C ALA A 231 -46.38 30.32 40.65
N LYS A 232 -46.39 30.11 41.98
CA LYS A 232 -47.54 29.60 42.74
C LYS A 232 -48.51 30.71 43.19
N ALA A 233 -48.21 31.97 42.90
CA ALA A 233 -49.08 33.10 43.24
C ALA A 233 -50.36 33.07 42.39
N PRO A 234 -51.53 33.47 42.96
CA PRO A 234 -52.81 33.42 42.26
C PRO A 234 -52.81 34.15 40.89
N ALA A 235 -52.12 35.29 40.80
CA ALA A 235 -52.02 36.07 39.57
C ALA A 235 -51.27 35.33 38.44
N ALA A 236 -50.21 34.59 38.78
CA ALA A 236 -49.44 33.80 37.82
C ALA A 236 -50.21 32.54 37.37
N LEU A 237 -51.04 31.97 38.26
CA LEU A 237 -51.92 30.84 37.96
C LEU A 237 -53.09 31.24 37.04
N GLU A 238 -53.68 32.44 37.24
CA GLU A 238 -54.70 32.98 36.34
C GLU A 238 -54.16 33.21 34.92
N GLU A 239 -52.92 33.70 34.81
CA GLU A 239 -52.25 33.91 33.52
C GLU A 239 -51.90 32.58 32.82
N ALA A 240 -51.46 31.56 33.57
CA ALA A 240 -51.13 30.23 33.04
C ALA A 240 -52.36 29.44 32.55
N VAL A 241 -53.52 29.60 33.17
CA VAL A 241 -54.79 28.93 32.80
C VAL A 241 -55.51 29.66 31.63
N GLY A 242 -55.08 30.89 31.33
CA GLY A 242 -55.51 31.65 30.16
C GLY A 242 -57.03 31.88 30.11
N HIS A 243 -57.64 31.69 28.95
CA HIS A 243 -59.07 31.98 28.72
C HIS A 243 -60.04 31.18 29.61
N SER A 244 -59.57 30.12 30.30
CA SER A 244 -60.38 29.30 31.21
C SER A 244 -60.27 29.72 32.68
N SER A 245 -59.58 30.81 33.00
CA SER A 245 -59.35 31.27 34.38
C SER A 245 -60.64 31.47 35.17
N HIS A 246 -61.73 31.87 34.51
CA HIS A 246 -63.06 32.03 35.11
C HIS A 246 -63.74 30.72 35.56
N MET A 247 -63.19 29.55 35.21
CA MET A 247 -63.70 28.23 35.64
C MET A 247 -62.93 27.65 36.85
N PHE A 248 -61.87 28.31 37.32
CA PHE A 248 -61.04 27.85 38.43
C PHE A 248 -60.87 28.96 39.49
N ASP A 249 -60.90 28.61 40.77
CA ASP A 249 -60.53 29.55 41.85
C ASP A 249 -59.00 29.51 42.04
N ALA A 250 -58.32 30.53 41.53
CA ALA A 250 -56.87 30.64 41.57
C ALA A 250 -56.31 30.70 43.01
N ASN A 251 -57.08 31.20 43.98
CA ASN A 251 -56.68 31.21 45.39
C ASN A 251 -56.76 29.80 45.99
N ALA A 252 -57.81 29.04 45.67
CA ALA A 252 -57.94 27.65 46.13
C ALA A 252 -56.87 26.73 45.52
N LEU A 253 -56.48 26.97 44.26
CA LEU A 253 -55.40 26.24 43.59
C LEU A 253 -54.03 26.55 44.22
N ALA A 254 -53.76 27.83 44.51
CA ALA A 254 -52.55 28.28 45.19
C ALA A 254 -52.43 27.62 46.58
N ASP A 255 -53.50 27.60 47.37
CA ASP A 255 -53.54 26.95 48.69
C ASP A 255 -53.23 25.44 48.60
N VAL A 256 -53.74 24.73 47.59
CA VAL A 256 -53.44 23.29 47.40
C VAL A 256 -51.98 23.07 46.98
N MET A 257 -51.42 23.95 46.15
CA MET A 257 -50.02 23.87 45.72
C MET A 257 -49.03 24.26 46.83
N ASP A 258 -49.45 25.07 47.80
CA ASP A 258 -48.65 25.46 48.98
C ASP A 258 -48.38 24.27 49.91
N HIS A 259 -49.26 23.25 49.90
CA HIS A 259 -49.13 22.03 50.70
C HIS A 259 -48.37 20.89 49.99
N SER A 260 -47.91 21.11 48.75
CA SER A 260 -47.10 20.14 48.00
C SER A 260 -45.62 20.20 48.43
N HIS A 261 -45.29 19.54 49.55
CA HIS A 261 -43.92 19.45 50.09
C HIS A 261 -42.95 18.55 49.28
N GLY A 262 -43.23 18.28 48.01
CA GLY A 262 -42.55 17.25 47.21
C GLY A 262 -41.28 17.68 46.46
N SER A 263 -40.89 18.95 46.48
CA SER A 263 -39.78 19.44 45.65
C SER A 263 -38.78 20.24 46.48
N ILE A 264 -37.67 19.60 46.86
CA ILE A 264 -36.44 20.30 47.24
C ILE A 264 -36.10 21.25 46.07
N GLY A 265 -36.04 22.55 46.37
CA GLY A 265 -35.69 23.57 45.38
C GLY A 265 -34.21 23.48 45.02
N MET A 266 -33.87 23.91 43.81
CA MET A 266 -32.48 23.96 43.35
C MET A 266 -31.67 24.93 44.24
N THR A 267 -30.47 24.51 44.67
CA THR A 267 -29.56 25.38 45.41
C THR A 267 -29.14 26.57 44.55
N THR A 268 -28.77 27.69 45.18
CA THR A 268 -28.30 28.88 44.44
C THR A 268 -27.04 28.58 43.63
N VAL A 269 -26.11 27.80 44.20
CA VAL A 269 -24.88 27.36 43.54
C VAL A 269 -25.19 26.55 42.27
N ARG A 270 -26.11 25.57 42.37
CA ARG A 270 -26.53 24.78 41.21
C ARG A 270 -27.22 25.64 40.15
N ARG A 271 -28.05 26.61 40.55
CA ARG A 271 -28.70 27.55 39.61
C ARG A 271 -27.68 28.37 38.85
N GLU A 272 -26.72 28.98 39.54
CA GLU A 272 -25.66 29.79 38.93
C GLU A 272 -24.85 28.96 37.93
N ARG A 273 -24.49 27.72 38.30
CA ARG A 273 -23.77 26.79 37.43
C ARG A 273 -24.56 26.44 36.15
N VAL A 274 -25.85 26.14 36.28
CA VAL A 274 -26.73 25.86 35.12
C VAL A 274 -26.88 27.08 34.20
N GLU A 275 -27.04 28.28 34.77
CA GLU A 275 -27.14 29.52 34.00
C GLU A 275 -25.83 29.87 33.29
N GLU A 276 -24.68 29.67 33.93
CA GLU A 276 -23.37 29.88 33.32
C GLU A 276 -23.08 28.89 32.19
N ALA A 277 -23.37 27.60 32.40
CA ALA A 277 -23.25 26.57 31.37
C ALA A 277 -24.15 26.90 30.18
N LEU A 278 -25.41 27.27 30.42
CA LEU A 278 -26.35 27.67 29.39
C LEU A 278 -25.84 28.86 28.58
N LYS A 279 -25.39 29.93 29.25
CA LYS A 279 -24.85 31.12 28.60
C LYS A 279 -23.63 30.79 27.73
N THR A 280 -22.75 29.93 28.22
CA THR A 280 -21.55 29.50 27.49
C THR A 280 -21.91 28.71 26.23
N LEU A 281 -22.85 27.76 26.34
CA LEU A 281 -23.34 26.97 25.21
C LEU A 281 -24.09 27.82 24.19
N GLU A 282 -24.90 28.80 24.60
CA GLU A 282 -25.57 29.73 23.69
C GLU A 282 -24.60 30.67 22.96
N SER A 283 -23.43 30.94 23.56
CA SER A 283 -22.36 31.70 22.91
C SER A 283 -21.58 30.89 21.88
N TYR A 284 -21.76 29.57 21.82
CA TYR A 284 -21.08 28.73 20.85
C TYR A 284 -21.61 28.99 19.44
N HIS A 285 -20.70 29.33 18.53
CA HIS A 285 -20.99 29.49 17.12
C HIS A 285 -19.98 28.63 16.36
N ARG A 286 -20.47 27.90 15.34
CA ARG A 286 -19.61 27.10 14.49
C ARG A 286 -18.54 27.98 13.86
N GLU A 287 -17.27 27.62 14.07
CA GLU A 287 -16.17 28.30 13.42
C GLU A 287 -16.22 28.03 11.92
N SER A 288 -16.05 29.08 11.12
CA SER A 288 -16.00 28.94 9.66
C SER A 288 -14.71 28.29 9.20
N ILE A 289 -13.62 28.45 9.96
CA ILE A 289 -12.28 27.95 9.68
C ILE A 289 -12.16 26.52 10.23
N LEU A 290 -11.97 25.57 9.33
CA LEU A 290 -11.78 24.16 9.61
C LEU A 290 -10.30 23.79 9.66
N VAL A 291 -9.47 24.50 8.88
CA VAL A 291 -8.06 24.18 8.70
C VAL A 291 -7.20 25.44 8.61
N ARG A 292 -6.05 25.42 9.29
CA ARG A 292 -5.05 26.50 9.29
C ARG A 292 -3.71 25.98 8.80
N PHE A 293 -3.19 26.54 7.72
CA PHE A 293 -1.86 26.22 7.21
C PHE A 293 -0.89 27.29 7.64
N VAL A 294 0.09 26.92 8.45
CA VAL A 294 1.18 27.78 8.87
C VAL A 294 2.36 27.54 7.94
N HIS A 295 2.85 28.56 7.27
CA HIS A 295 3.94 28.44 6.29
C HIS A 295 4.83 29.67 6.28
N THR A 296 6.03 29.55 5.71
CA THR A 296 6.88 30.70 5.36
C THR A 296 6.38 31.38 4.08
N ASP A 297 6.89 32.56 3.71
CA ASP A 297 6.52 33.37 2.51
C ASP A 297 6.59 32.68 1.11
N GLY A 298 6.82 31.36 1.05
CA GLY A 298 7.01 30.60 -0.18
C GLY A 298 5.79 29.81 -0.67
N LEU A 299 4.59 30.02 -0.11
CA LEU A 299 3.35 29.44 -0.61
C LEU A 299 2.51 30.54 -1.25
N ASP A 300 2.10 30.34 -2.50
CA ASP A 300 1.23 31.29 -3.20
C ASP A 300 -0.18 31.21 -2.62
N GLU A 301 -0.55 32.21 -1.82
CA GLU A 301 -1.86 32.30 -1.16
C GLU A 301 -3.02 32.24 -2.17
N THR A 302 -2.80 32.67 -3.42
CA THR A 302 -3.83 32.63 -4.46
C THR A 302 -4.25 31.22 -4.86
N LEU A 303 -3.40 30.21 -4.62
CA LEU A 303 -3.70 28.81 -4.96
C LEU A 303 -4.62 28.12 -3.93
N LEU A 304 -4.68 28.63 -2.70
CA LEU A 304 -5.45 28.02 -1.59
C LEU A 304 -6.51 28.95 -0.99
N GLY A 305 -6.41 30.27 -1.21
CA GLY A 305 -7.21 31.29 -0.54
C GLY A 305 -8.72 31.24 -0.82
N ASP A 306 -9.13 30.69 -1.97
CA ASP A 306 -10.55 30.59 -2.34
C ASP A 306 -11.27 29.38 -1.73
N ILE A 307 -10.60 28.58 -0.90
CA ILE A 307 -11.17 27.36 -0.32
C ILE A 307 -12.00 27.71 0.94
N PRO A 308 -13.31 27.37 0.99
CA PRO A 308 -14.12 27.61 2.18
C PRO A 308 -13.57 26.90 3.42
N GLY A 309 -13.43 27.66 4.51
CA GLY A 309 -12.94 27.16 5.79
C GLY A 309 -11.45 26.89 5.87
N PHE A 310 -10.68 27.41 4.91
CA PHE A 310 -9.22 27.44 4.94
C PHE A 310 -8.71 28.80 5.40
N GLU A 311 -7.63 28.82 6.18
CA GLU A 311 -6.88 30.03 6.53
C GLU A 311 -5.38 29.78 6.34
N SER A 312 -4.70 30.72 5.68
CA SER A 312 -3.25 30.75 5.52
C SER A 312 -2.64 31.66 6.57
N VAL A 313 -1.59 31.19 7.25
CA VAL A 313 -0.87 31.95 8.28
C VAL A 313 0.62 31.96 7.95
N VAL A 314 1.12 33.14 7.62
CA VAL A 314 2.54 33.35 7.36
C VAL A 314 3.31 33.44 8.68
N SER A 315 4.41 32.69 8.81
CA SER A 315 5.32 32.75 9.95
C SER A 315 6.73 32.32 9.57
N ASP A 316 7.73 32.97 10.18
CA ASP A 316 9.14 32.57 10.08
C ASP A 316 9.43 31.21 10.73
N ASN A 317 8.58 30.76 11.66
CA ASN A 317 8.71 29.45 12.31
C ASN A 317 7.36 28.74 12.36
N PRO A 318 6.99 28.03 11.28
CA PRO A 318 5.73 27.31 11.17
C PRO A 318 5.47 26.35 12.33
N CYS A 319 6.48 25.64 12.83
CA CYS A 319 6.32 24.67 13.92
C CYS A 319 5.90 25.33 15.24
N ILE A 320 6.58 26.41 15.65
CA ILE A 320 6.21 27.15 16.87
C ILE A 320 4.81 27.75 16.70
N ARG A 321 4.56 28.43 15.58
CA ARG A 321 3.29 29.14 15.40
C ARG A 321 2.11 28.18 15.30
N ALA A 322 2.29 27.00 14.69
CA ALA A 322 1.27 25.96 14.66
C ALA A 322 0.93 25.45 16.07
N LYS A 323 1.95 25.24 16.92
CA LYS A 323 1.75 24.88 18.33
C LYS A 323 0.91 25.92 19.07
N GLU A 324 1.26 27.21 18.93
CA GLU A 324 0.54 28.31 19.58
C GLU A 324 -0.92 28.39 19.13
N ILE A 325 -1.17 28.31 17.83
CA ILE A 325 -2.53 28.33 17.27
C ILE A 325 -3.34 27.17 17.84
N PHE A 326 -2.78 25.96 17.90
CA PHE A 326 -3.47 24.83 18.53
C PHE A 326 -3.81 25.12 19.99
N ASP A 327 -2.83 25.57 20.79
CA ASP A 327 -3.03 25.89 22.21
C ASP A 327 -4.13 26.96 22.40
N GLU A 328 -4.17 27.98 21.55
CA GLU A 328 -5.20 29.05 21.55
C GLU A 328 -6.60 28.50 21.23
N GLN A 329 -6.73 27.67 20.17
CA GLN A 329 -8.01 27.10 19.77
C GLN A 329 -8.54 26.10 20.80
N ALA A 330 -7.64 25.27 21.32
CA ALA A 330 -7.94 24.29 22.35
C ALA A 330 -8.41 24.97 23.65
N ALA A 331 -7.73 26.03 24.10
CA ALA A 331 -8.15 26.79 25.28
C ALA A 331 -9.53 27.46 25.11
N ARG A 332 -9.85 27.91 23.89
CA ARG A 332 -11.19 28.44 23.57
C ARG A 332 -12.26 27.36 23.66
N LEU A 333 -12.00 26.19 23.07
CA LEU A 333 -12.95 25.07 23.05
C LEU A 333 -13.08 24.36 24.39
N ALA A 334 -12.05 24.37 25.24
CA ALA A 334 -12.10 23.80 26.59
C ALA A 334 -13.28 24.35 27.41
N LYS A 335 -13.56 25.65 27.27
CA LYS A 335 -14.71 26.29 27.94
C LYS A 335 -16.06 25.73 27.47
N ILE A 336 -16.18 25.45 26.17
CA ILE A 336 -17.39 24.91 25.56
C ILE A 336 -17.58 23.44 25.95
N PHE A 337 -16.53 22.63 25.85
CA PHE A 337 -16.58 21.22 26.24
C PHE A 337 -16.83 21.04 27.73
N ALA A 338 -16.22 21.87 28.58
CA ALA A 338 -16.52 21.91 30.00
C ALA A 338 -18.01 22.20 30.23
N ALA A 339 -18.54 23.27 29.64
CA ALA A 339 -19.95 23.63 29.75
C ALA A 339 -20.88 22.52 29.23
N ALA A 340 -20.53 21.83 28.15
CA ALA A 340 -21.32 20.71 27.61
C ALA A 340 -21.34 19.51 28.56
N ARG A 341 -20.20 19.15 29.17
CA ARG A 341 -20.11 18.06 30.16
C ARG A 341 -20.84 18.41 31.46
N ILE A 342 -20.68 19.65 31.96
CA ILE A 342 -21.46 20.17 33.10
C ILE A 342 -22.95 20.08 32.79
N ALA A 343 -23.37 20.54 31.60
CA ALA A 343 -24.77 20.52 31.21
C ALA A 343 -25.34 19.09 31.22
N LYS A 344 -24.59 18.12 30.68
CA LYS A 344 -24.97 16.71 30.70
C LYS A 344 -25.13 16.18 32.13
N LEU A 345 -24.13 16.40 32.99
CA LEU A 345 -24.16 15.97 34.38
C LEU A 345 -25.33 16.61 35.17
N GLU A 346 -25.66 17.86 34.88
CA GLU A 346 -26.78 18.57 35.52
C GLU A 346 -28.14 18.06 35.07
N ILE A 347 -28.30 17.79 33.77
CA ILE A 347 -29.53 17.22 33.19
C ILE A 347 -29.78 15.81 33.74
N ASP A 348 -28.72 15.02 33.91
CA ASP A 348 -28.79 13.65 34.42
C ASP A 348 -28.83 13.58 35.97
N ASP A 349 -28.75 14.73 36.66
CA ASP A 349 -28.69 14.85 38.13
C ASP A 349 -27.51 14.11 38.78
N LEU A 350 -26.37 14.04 38.08
CA LEU A 350 -25.15 13.33 38.49
C LEU A 350 -24.02 14.26 38.95
N TYR A 351 -24.24 15.57 39.01
CA TYR A 351 -23.20 16.53 39.36
C TYR A 351 -22.88 16.55 40.87
N ASP A 352 -21.68 16.11 41.23
CA ASP A 352 -21.07 16.27 42.56
C ASP A 352 -20.05 17.41 42.59
N GLU A 353 -20.31 18.45 43.39
CA GLU A 353 -19.46 19.64 43.57
C GLU A 353 -18.05 19.29 44.07
N SER A 354 -17.94 18.31 44.97
CA SER A 354 -16.66 17.96 45.60
C SER A 354 -15.69 17.27 44.63
N ILE A 355 -16.22 16.65 43.57
CA ILE A 355 -15.45 15.90 42.57
C ILE A 355 -15.26 16.74 41.31
N HIS A 356 -16.34 17.35 40.82
CA HIS A 356 -16.35 17.97 39.50
C HIS A 356 -15.79 19.39 39.48
N ASP A 357 -16.01 20.21 40.51
CA ASP A 357 -15.52 21.60 40.49
C ASP A 357 -13.99 21.66 40.36
N PRO A 358 -13.19 20.92 41.18
CA PRO A 358 -11.73 20.92 41.02
C PRO A 358 -11.26 20.35 39.67
N TRP A 359 -12.03 19.42 39.10
CA TRP A 359 -11.72 18.83 37.79
C TRP A 359 -11.94 19.85 36.66
N PHE A 360 -13.05 20.59 36.68
CA PHE A 360 -13.36 21.60 35.67
C PHE A 360 -12.48 22.86 35.77
N GLU A 361 -11.97 23.21 36.96
CA GLU A 361 -11.03 24.32 37.16
C GLU A 361 -9.71 24.15 36.37
N THR A 362 -9.27 22.91 36.18
CA THR A 362 -8.02 22.57 35.48
C THR A 362 -8.24 21.98 34.09
N PHE A 363 -9.51 21.97 33.62
CA PHE A 363 -9.90 21.33 32.38
C PHE A 363 -9.25 22.00 31.16
N ASN A 364 -8.48 21.20 30.43
CA ASN A 364 -7.74 21.62 29.25
C ASN A 364 -7.73 20.48 28.22
N TRP A 365 -7.03 20.68 27.11
CA TRP A 365 -7.02 19.75 25.97
C TRP A 365 -6.52 18.35 26.29
N GLU A 366 -5.66 18.18 27.30
CA GLU A 366 -5.19 16.86 27.73
C GLU A 366 -6.31 16.01 28.36
N ALA A 367 -7.41 16.65 28.78
CA ALA A 367 -8.60 16.01 29.33
C ALA A 367 -9.73 15.81 28.30
N PHE A 368 -9.52 16.24 27.05
CA PHE A 368 -10.52 16.07 25.99
C PHE A 368 -10.70 14.59 25.66
N SER A 369 -11.93 14.21 25.32
CA SER A 369 -12.15 12.92 24.69
C SER A 369 -11.55 12.91 23.28
N HIS A 370 -11.41 11.71 22.71
CA HIS A 370 -11.01 11.56 21.32
C HIS A 370 -11.90 12.38 20.37
N ASP A 371 -13.22 12.26 20.51
CA ASP A 371 -14.19 13.00 19.69
C ASP A 371 -14.06 14.52 19.85
N GLU A 372 -13.78 14.99 21.07
CA GLU A 372 -13.57 16.43 21.34
C GLU A 372 -12.28 16.95 20.70
N LEU A 373 -11.20 16.16 20.68
CA LEU A 373 -9.96 16.51 19.97
C LEU A 373 -10.19 16.62 18.46
N LEU A 374 -11.00 15.74 17.89
CA LEU A 374 -11.36 15.74 16.46
C LEU A 374 -12.23 16.92 16.04
N LEU A 375 -12.80 17.66 17.00
CA LEU A 375 -13.56 18.90 16.74
C LEU A 375 -12.66 20.15 16.71
N VAL A 376 -11.45 20.07 17.25
CA VAL A 376 -10.49 21.19 17.21
C VAL A 376 -10.07 21.43 15.76
N PRO A 377 -10.07 22.69 15.26
CA PRO A 377 -9.61 23.00 13.91
C PRO A 377 -8.22 22.43 13.63
N ALA A 378 -8.05 21.78 12.49
CA ALA A 378 -6.78 21.17 12.12
C ALA A 378 -5.72 22.26 11.89
N VAL A 379 -4.55 22.11 12.52
CA VAL A 379 -3.41 23.01 12.32
C VAL A 379 -2.28 22.25 11.64
N ILE A 380 -1.85 22.75 10.49
CA ILE A 380 -0.82 22.14 9.66
C ILE A 380 0.38 23.08 9.60
N ALA A 381 1.54 22.63 10.06
CA ALA A 381 2.82 23.30 9.80
C ALA A 381 3.36 22.81 8.44
N LEU A 382 3.42 23.70 7.46
CA LEU A 382 4.04 23.44 6.17
C LEU A 382 5.51 23.80 6.20
N GLU A 383 6.36 22.81 5.92
CA GLU A 383 7.81 22.97 5.99
C GLU A 383 8.49 22.42 4.73
N SER A 384 9.72 22.89 4.51
CA SER A 384 10.62 22.30 3.53
C SER A 384 11.59 21.36 4.21
N ALA A 385 11.98 20.28 3.54
CA ALA A 385 12.96 19.34 4.08
C ALA A 385 14.29 20.01 4.45
N LEU A 386 14.73 21.00 3.67
CA LEU A 386 15.97 21.76 3.89
C LEU A 386 15.92 22.56 5.21
N ARG A 387 14.81 23.26 5.48
CA ARG A 387 14.66 24.04 6.72
C ARG A 387 14.59 23.14 7.94
N VAL A 388 13.80 22.07 7.88
CA VAL A 388 13.66 21.09 8.97
C VAL A 388 15.00 20.43 9.29
N ALA A 389 15.78 20.06 8.26
CA ALA A 389 17.10 19.48 8.46
C ALA A 389 18.17 20.50 8.94
N GLY A 390 17.90 21.80 8.81
CA GLY A 390 18.78 22.90 9.19
C GLY A 390 18.25 23.68 10.40
N GLU A 391 17.86 24.94 10.15
CA GLU A 391 17.54 25.91 11.20
C GLU A 391 16.29 25.57 12.04
N ALA A 392 15.30 24.87 11.46
CA ALA A 392 14.04 24.57 12.15
C ALA A 392 14.09 23.28 12.99
N MET A 393 15.19 22.51 12.95
CA MET A 393 15.30 21.21 13.62
C MET A 393 14.93 21.22 15.12
N PRO A 394 15.38 22.17 15.95
CA PRO A 394 15.07 22.14 17.38
C PRO A 394 13.57 22.28 17.66
N ASP A 395 12.88 23.16 16.93
CA ASP A 395 11.46 23.43 17.15
C ASP A 395 10.58 22.36 16.52
N PHE A 396 11.01 21.84 15.36
CA PHE A 396 10.44 20.63 14.76
C PHE A 396 10.45 19.44 15.73
N SER A 397 11.60 19.13 16.33
CA SER A 397 11.72 18.03 17.31
C SER A 397 10.89 18.27 18.57
N ARG A 398 10.81 19.52 19.06
CA ARG A 398 9.93 19.87 20.20
C ARG A 398 8.46 19.67 19.86
N LEU A 399 8.03 20.02 18.64
CA LEU A 399 6.65 19.83 18.21
C LEU A 399 6.30 18.35 18.11
N LEU A 400 7.16 17.52 17.52
CA LEU A 400 6.98 16.06 17.47
C LEU A 400 6.86 15.41 18.85
N ASN A 401 7.57 15.94 19.85
CA ASN A 401 7.50 15.47 21.24
C ASN A 401 6.31 16.07 22.02
N SER A 402 5.52 16.96 21.42
CA SER A 402 4.52 17.75 22.16
C SER A 402 3.22 17.01 22.45
N GLY A 403 2.95 15.91 21.73
CA GLY A 403 1.69 15.16 21.81
C GLY A 403 0.46 15.88 21.25
N ARG A 404 0.59 17.13 20.81
CA ARG A 404 -0.53 17.92 20.27
C ARG A 404 -0.96 17.37 18.90
N PRO A 405 -2.26 17.35 18.57
CA PRO A 405 -2.77 16.95 17.26
C PRO A 405 -2.49 18.00 16.16
N VAL A 406 -1.22 18.36 15.99
CA VAL A 406 -0.72 19.24 14.93
C VAL A 406 -0.05 18.39 13.87
N GLN A 407 -0.38 18.63 12.60
CA GLN A 407 0.22 17.91 11.48
C GLN A 407 1.39 18.71 10.91
N ILE A 408 2.53 18.07 10.65
CA ILE A 408 3.69 18.68 10.02
C ILE A 408 3.82 18.07 8.61
N LEU A 409 3.64 18.88 7.59
CA LEU A 409 3.77 18.44 6.20
C LEU A 409 5.09 18.96 5.62
N VAL A 410 6.03 18.04 5.39
CA VAL A 410 7.36 18.34 4.87
C VAL A 410 7.42 17.99 3.39
N ARG A 411 7.67 18.99 2.54
CA ARG A 411 7.94 18.76 1.11
C ARG A 411 9.41 18.40 0.91
N VAL A 412 9.67 17.26 0.26
CA VAL A 412 11.02 16.77 -0.03
C VAL A 412 11.22 16.50 -1.51
N LEU A 413 12.45 16.74 -1.99
CA LEU A 413 12.90 16.30 -3.30
C LEU A 413 13.68 14.98 -3.12
N GLY A 414 13.19 13.89 -3.71
CA GLY A 414 13.80 12.56 -3.55
C GLY A 414 15.31 12.52 -3.85
N HIS A 415 15.74 13.19 -4.91
CA HIS A 415 17.14 13.26 -5.35
C HIS A 415 18.03 14.24 -4.57
N ALA A 416 17.48 15.01 -3.63
CA ALA A 416 18.24 15.96 -2.83
C ALA A 416 18.62 15.36 -1.47
N ASN A 417 19.64 15.94 -0.84
CA ASN A 417 19.98 15.69 0.56
C ASN A 417 19.47 16.86 1.41
N PRO A 418 18.41 16.67 2.22
CA PRO A 418 17.88 17.74 3.07
C PRO A 418 18.90 18.35 4.02
N GLY A 419 19.88 17.57 4.49
CA GLY A 419 20.95 18.04 5.37
C GLY A 419 22.02 18.89 4.68
N ARG A 420 21.82 19.28 3.41
CA ARG A 420 22.77 20.07 2.62
C ARG A 420 22.06 21.14 1.80
N ASP A 421 22.76 22.26 1.58
CA ASP A 421 22.32 23.31 0.66
C ASP A 421 22.01 22.76 -0.73
N SER A 422 20.95 23.27 -1.36
CA SER A 422 20.44 22.81 -2.66
C SER A 422 21.45 22.86 -3.80
N ASP A 423 22.40 23.79 -3.71
CA ASP A 423 23.37 24.13 -4.76
C ASP A 423 24.66 23.30 -4.66
N LYS A 424 24.83 22.53 -3.58
CA LYS A 424 25.99 21.66 -3.36
C LYS A 424 25.70 20.25 -3.88
N ASP A 425 26.78 19.50 -4.12
CA ASP A 425 26.68 18.08 -4.48
C ASP A 425 25.89 17.31 -3.38
N PRO A 426 24.73 16.72 -3.71
CA PRO A 426 23.91 16.00 -2.74
C PRO A 426 24.59 14.75 -2.19
N PHE A 427 25.57 14.19 -2.89
CA PHE A 427 26.21 12.90 -2.56
C PHE A 427 27.50 13.02 -1.76
N ALA A 428 27.95 14.24 -1.46
CA ALA A 428 29.17 14.45 -0.69
C ALA A 428 29.04 14.03 0.80
N HIS A 429 27.81 13.85 1.32
CA HIS A 429 27.53 13.26 2.64
C HIS A 429 26.35 12.29 2.55
N PHE A 430 26.22 11.39 3.53
CA PHE A 430 25.02 10.57 3.72
C PHE A 430 23.76 11.44 3.80
N ARG A 431 22.64 10.92 3.27
CA ARG A 431 21.38 11.65 3.23
C ARG A 431 20.73 11.71 4.60
N THR A 432 20.20 12.88 4.95
CA THR A 432 19.35 13.03 6.14
C THR A 432 17.94 12.49 5.85
N GLU A 433 17.60 11.33 6.42
CA GLU A 433 16.27 10.72 6.29
C GLU A 433 15.31 11.24 7.37
N LEU A 434 14.50 12.24 7.01
CA LEU A 434 13.54 12.87 7.93
C LEU A 434 12.48 11.91 8.45
N GLY A 435 12.11 10.90 7.65
CA GLY A 435 11.23 9.82 8.07
C GLY A 435 11.75 9.12 9.33
N TYR A 436 13.02 8.67 9.32
CA TYR A 436 13.69 8.06 10.49
C TYR A 436 13.73 8.97 11.71
N LEU A 437 13.97 10.28 11.51
CA LEU A 437 13.89 11.23 12.61
C LEU A 437 12.49 11.23 13.22
N GLY A 438 11.44 11.20 12.41
CA GLY A 438 10.07 10.98 12.89
C GLY A 438 9.94 9.72 13.74
N ILE A 439 10.43 8.57 13.25
CA ILE A 439 10.34 7.27 13.95
C ILE A 439 10.97 7.36 15.35
N SER A 440 12.08 8.09 15.49
CA SER A 440 12.74 8.26 16.80
C SER A 440 11.87 8.98 17.84
N HIS A 441 10.84 9.73 17.41
CA HIS A 441 9.85 10.37 18.25
C HIS A 441 8.64 9.44 18.46
N ARG A 442 8.76 8.52 19.41
CA ARG A 442 7.84 7.37 19.64
C ARG A 442 6.33 7.68 19.70
N GLN A 443 5.95 8.91 20.00
CA GLN A 443 4.55 9.34 20.13
C GLN A 443 3.99 9.96 18.84
N ALA A 444 4.85 10.26 17.86
CA ALA A 444 4.47 10.91 16.62
C ALA A 444 3.98 9.88 15.61
N PHE A 445 2.89 10.21 14.93
CA PHE A 445 2.50 9.52 13.71
C PHE A 445 3.49 9.90 12.61
N VAL A 446 3.96 8.95 11.81
CA VAL A 446 4.90 9.22 10.73
C VAL A 446 4.38 8.61 9.45
N SER A 447 4.35 9.36 8.36
CA SER A 447 4.07 8.82 7.04
C SER A 447 5.03 9.39 6.01
N GLN A 448 5.47 8.52 5.11
CA GLN A 448 6.25 8.88 3.94
C GLN A 448 5.48 8.42 2.71
N THR A 449 5.11 9.36 1.84
CA THR A 449 4.19 9.08 0.72
C THR A 449 4.34 10.13 -0.40
N SER A 450 3.54 10.02 -1.46
CA SER A 450 3.48 10.96 -2.57
C SER A 450 2.07 11.03 -3.15
N ALA A 451 1.71 12.19 -3.70
CA ALA A 451 0.47 12.34 -4.47
C ALA A 451 0.40 11.42 -5.70
N ALA A 452 1.53 10.88 -6.18
CA ALA A 452 1.51 9.91 -7.27
C ALA A 452 0.80 8.58 -6.94
N ARG A 453 0.53 8.31 -5.67
CA ARG A 453 -0.37 7.23 -5.20
C ARG A 453 -1.42 7.85 -4.27
N HIS A 454 -2.46 8.39 -4.89
CA HIS A 454 -3.47 9.19 -4.20
C HIS A 454 -4.26 8.40 -3.14
N GLU A 455 -4.58 7.12 -3.39
CA GLU A 455 -5.29 6.26 -2.42
C GLU A 455 -4.49 6.11 -1.14
N HIS A 456 -3.23 5.67 -1.25
CA HIS A 456 -2.31 5.59 -0.12
C HIS A 456 -2.18 6.96 0.57
N LEU A 457 -1.99 8.06 -0.16
CA LEU A 457 -1.92 9.40 0.46
C LEU A 457 -3.18 9.76 1.27
N LEU A 458 -4.37 9.48 0.75
CA LEU A 458 -5.65 9.78 1.40
C LEU A 458 -5.84 8.95 2.68
N ASP A 459 -5.56 7.66 2.63
CA ASP A 459 -5.68 6.78 3.79
C ASP A 459 -4.70 7.17 4.91
N GLN A 460 -3.48 7.58 4.54
CA GLN A 460 -2.47 8.07 5.49
C GLN A 460 -2.90 9.37 6.16
N PHE A 461 -3.50 10.30 5.42
CA PHE A 461 -4.03 11.54 5.99
C PHE A 461 -5.23 11.29 6.90
N SER A 462 -6.18 10.45 6.48
CA SER A 462 -7.33 10.08 7.32
C SER A 462 -6.86 9.45 8.64
N THR A 463 -5.96 8.46 8.56
CA THR A 463 -5.43 7.76 9.75
C THR A 463 -4.68 8.71 10.69
N ALA A 464 -3.90 9.64 10.15
CA ALA A 464 -3.15 10.61 10.96
C ALA A 464 -4.03 11.62 11.69
N LEU A 465 -5.06 12.13 11.00
CA LEU A 465 -6.02 13.06 11.58
C LEU A 465 -6.83 12.39 12.69
N ASP A 466 -7.21 11.13 12.47
CA ASP A 466 -7.92 10.33 13.47
C ASP A 466 -7.01 9.91 14.63
N ALA A 467 -5.69 9.79 14.44
CA ALA A 467 -4.78 9.43 15.53
C ALA A 467 -4.71 10.48 16.66
N THR A 468 -5.20 11.71 16.47
CA THR A 468 -5.24 12.80 17.47
C THR A 468 -3.88 13.12 18.13
N ARG A 469 -2.79 12.98 17.36
CA ARG A 469 -1.40 13.18 17.82
C ARG A 469 -0.62 14.02 16.83
N THR A 470 0.60 14.41 17.19
CA THR A 470 1.47 15.11 16.26
C THR A 470 1.83 14.16 15.12
N GLY A 471 1.55 14.55 13.88
CA GLY A 471 1.89 13.76 12.71
C GLY A 471 2.99 14.40 11.87
N LEU A 472 3.88 13.58 11.33
CA LEU A 472 4.89 13.95 10.35
C LEU A 472 4.53 13.31 9.02
N HIS A 473 4.35 14.13 8.00
CA HIS A 473 4.08 13.69 6.64
C HIS A 473 5.21 14.14 5.72
N VAL A 474 6.03 13.21 5.26
CA VAL A 474 7.13 13.48 4.33
C VAL A 474 6.67 13.18 2.90
N ILE A 475 6.40 14.25 2.15
CA ILE A 475 5.79 14.16 0.82
C ILE A 475 6.81 14.41 -0.27
N ASN A 476 7.04 13.41 -1.12
CA ASN A 476 7.79 13.61 -2.35
C ASN A 476 6.89 14.27 -3.40
N VAL A 477 7.32 15.43 -3.87
CA VAL A 477 6.54 16.29 -4.78
C VAL A 477 6.85 16.04 -6.26
N GLY A 478 7.91 15.29 -6.60
CA GLY A 478 8.27 15.02 -8.00
C GLY A 478 8.53 16.27 -8.84
N LEU A 479 8.83 17.39 -8.17
CA LEU A 479 8.86 18.74 -8.75
C LEU A 479 9.90 18.85 -9.86
N ARG A 480 9.46 19.43 -10.98
CA ARG A 480 10.34 19.94 -12.04
C ARG A 480 10.58 21.43 -11.83
N PRO A 481 11.79 21.94 -12.08
CA PRO A 481 11.96 23.35 -12.42
C PRO A 481 11.11 23.66 -13.65
N THR A 482 10.35 24.75 -13.60
CA THR A 482 9.59 25.25 -14.75
C THR A 482 10.53 25.52 -15.94
N GLY A 483 10.15 25.08 -17.14
CA GLY A 483 10.87 25.39 -18.38
C GLY A 483 11.93 24.38 -18.86
N GLN A 484 12.08 23.21 -18.23
CA GLN A 484 12.91 22.11 -18.74
C GLN A 484 12.06 20.93 -19.21
N ASP A 485 12.11 20.65 -20.51
CA ASP A 485 11.19 19.77 -21.22
C ASP A 485 11.79 18.36 -21.38
N VAL A 486 11.80 17.57 -20.28
CA VAL A 486 12.28 16.17 -20.29
C VAL A 486 11.15 15.20 -20.72
N GLY A 487 10.03 15.71 -21.26
CA GLY A 487 8.91 14.92 -21.80
C GLY A 487 8.01 14.18 -20.79
N LEU A 488 8.55 13.70 -19.66
CA LEU A 488 7.74 13.00 -18.63
C LEU A 488 6.83 14.01 -17.86
N ASN A 489 5.82 13.57 -17.13
CA ASN A 489 5.08 14.46 -16.22
C ASN A 489 5.60 14.33 -14.77
N GLY A 490 5.23 15.26 -13.88
CA GLY A 490 5.65 15.21 -12.47
C GLY A 490 5.16 13.96 -11.73
N TRP A 491 4.04 13.37 -12.18
CA TRP A 491 3.48 12.13 -11.63
C TRP A 491 4.40 10.93 -11.90
N LEU A 492 4.93 10.79 -13.12
CA LEU A 492 5.89 9.74 -13.47
C LEU A 492 7.18 9.87 -12.67
N VAL A 493 7.71 11.10 -12.53
CA VAL A 493 8.93 11.34 -11.74
C VAL A 493 8.70 11.00 -10.26
N ALA A 494 7.56 11.39 -9.69
CA ALA A 494 7.21 11.03 -8.32
C ALA A 494 7.02 9.51 -8.15
N GLY A 495 6.41 8.83 -9.11
CA GLY A 495 6.27 7.37 -9.13
C GLY A 495 7.60 6.64 -9.29
N ALA A 496 8.51 7.15 -10.13
CA ALA A 496 9.84 6.58 -10.34
C ALA A 496 10.69 6.64 -9.08
N ALA A 497 10.47 7.64 -8.22
CA ALA A 497 11.12 7.72 -6.92
C ALA A 497 10.73 6.57 -5.99
N LEU A 498 9.51 6.03 -6.11
CA LEU A 498 9.05 4.86 -5.35
C LEU A 498 9.69 3.58 -5.91
N GLU A 499 9.63 3.39 -7.23
CA GLU A 499 10.20 2.20 -7.92
C GLU A 499 11.72 2.11 -7.66
N GLY A 500 12.44 3.23 -7.70
CA GLY A 500 13.90 3.30 -7.49
C GLY A 500 14.35 3.39 -6.03
N ARG A 501 13.48 3.05 -5.05
CA ARG A 501 13.73 3.11 -3.60
C ARG A 501 14.26 4.46 -3.08
N VAL A 502 13.95 5.55 -3.78
CA VAL A 502 14.40 6.91 -3.45
C VAL A 502 13.55 7.52 -2.34
N HIS A 503 12.25 7.20 -2.40
CA HIS A 503 11.24 7.64 -1.45
C HIS A 503 10.27 6.49 -1.18
N PRO A 504 10.72 5.44 -0.47
CA PRO A 504 9.87 4.31 -0.10
C PRO A 504 8.71 4.77 0.77
N PHE A 505 7.56 4.13 0.63
CA PHE A 505 6.37 4.49 1.37
C PHE A 505 6.29 3.70 2.67
N PHE A 506 5.93 4.38 3.75
CA PHE A 506 5.64 3.70 5.01
C PHE A 506 4.79 4.58 5.91
N GLN A 507 4.09 3.95 6.84
CA GLN A 507 3.42 4.58 7.97
C GLN A 507 3.98 4.02 9.26
N ILE A 508 4.02 4.84 10.29
CA ILE A 508 4.07 4.41 11.68
C ILE A 508 2.93 5.08 12.43
N ASN A 509 2.01 4.26 12.94
CA ASN A 509 0.93 4.70 13.81
C ASN A 509 1.15 4.17 15.24
N PRO A 510 1.64 5.00 16.18
CA PRO A 510 1.86 4.58 17.56
C PRO A 510 0.60 4.07 18.27
N SER A 511 -0.59 4.47 17.81
CA SER A 511 -1.87 4.07 18.39
C SER A 511 -2.39 2.71 17.89
N ALA A 512 -1.77 2.11 16.86
CA ALA A 512 -2.24 0.87 16.25
C ALA A 512 -1.88 -0.41 17.03
N GLY A 513 -0.93 -0.34 17.98
CA GLY A 513 -0.56 -1.47 18.82
C GLY A 513 0.73 -1.22 19.57
N ASP A 514 1.31 -2.26 20.16
CA ASP A 514 2.53 -2.17 20.98
C ASP A 514 3.81 -2.55 20.22
N SER A 515 3.71 -3.46 19.24
CA SER A 515 4.85 -3.92 18.45
C SER A 515 5.04 -3.09 17.18
N PHE A 516 6.22 -3.17 16.55
CA PHE A 516 6.41 -2.57 15.22
C PHE A 516 5.53 -3.23 14.16
N ALA A 517 5.28 -4.54 14.27
CA ALA A 517 4.40 -5.26 13.35
C ALA A 517 2.97 -4.71 13.34
N ASP A 518 2.46 -4.24 14.49
CA ASP A 518 1.13 -3.62 14.57
C ASP A 518 1.13 -2.16 14.09
N ARG A 519 2.27 -1.47 14.24
CA ARG A 519 2.38 -0.01 14.03
C ARG A 519 2.78 0.37 12.61
N VAL A 520 3.49 -0.49 11.90
CA VAL A 520 4.09 -0.20 10.59
C VAL A 520 3.16 -0.64 9.48
N ASP A 521 2.84 0.28 8.57
CA ASP A 521 2.30 -0.06 7.26
C ASP A 521 3.38 0.12 6.21
N PHE A 522 3.65 -0.92 5.44
CA PHE A 522 4.66 -0.96 4.37
C PHE A 522 4.07 -1.39 3.01
N SER A 523 2.75 -1.49 2.92
CA SER A 523 2.02 -2.04 1.77
C SER A 523 2.10 -1.17 0.51
N GLY A 524 2.41 0.12 0.66
CA GLY A 524 2.49 1.08 -0.46
C GLY A 524 3.66 0.87 -1.43
N ASN A 525 4.55 -0.10 -1.19
CA ASN A 525 5.77 -0.32 -2.00
C ASN A 525 5.61 -1.48 -3.00
N PRO A 526 6.08 -1.33 -4.26
CA PRO A 526 6.12 -2.43 -5.21
C PRO A 526 7.20 -3.45 -4.84
N GLN A 527 6.90 -4.74 -4.98
CA GLN A 527 7.81 -5.87 -4.70
C GLN A 527 8.59 -5.65 -3.39
N PRO A 528 7.90 -5.50 -2.24
CA PRO A 528 8.50 -5.06 -0.98
C PRO A 528 9.55 -6.03 -0.44
N GLU A 529 9.60 -7.27 -0.90
CA GLU A 529 10.59 -8.30 -0.57
C GLU A 529 11.91 -8.14 -1.35
N ARG A 530 11.90 -7.50 -2.52
CA ARG A 530 13.08 -7.35 -3.38
C ARG A 530 13.87 -6.07 -3.08
N ASP A 531 15.17 -6.11 -3.34
CA ASP A 531 16.06 -4.94 -3.24
C ASP A 531 15.60 -3.80 -4.18
N TRP A 532 15.26 -4.16 -5.41
CA TRP A 532 14.80 -3.24 -6.46
C TRP A 532 13.52 -3.75 -7.09
N ALA A 533 12.68 -2.84 -7.61
CA ALA A 533 11.54 -3.22 -8.42
C ALA A 533 12.02 -3.72 -9.79
N VAL A 534 11.59 -4.92 -10.18
CA VAL A 534 11.96 -5.56 -11.45
C VAL A 534 10.78 -5.52 -12.40
N HIS A 535 11.06 -5.21 -13.67
CA HIS A 535 10.07 -5.16 -14.73
C HIS A 535 10.62 -5.84 -15.99
N GLU A 536 9.74 -6.48 -16.75
CA GLU A 536 10.12 -7.02 -18.06
C GLU A 536 10.40 -5.87 -19.05
N PHE A 537 11.50 -5.98 -19.78
CA PHE A 537 11.89 -5.05 -20.82
C PHE A 537 12.24 -5.79 -22.10
N SER A 538 11.57 -5.42 -23.19
CA SER A 538 11.78 -6.04 -24.51
C SER A 538 12.46 -5.07 -25.47
N TYR A 539 13.51 -5.55 -26.15
CA TYR A 539 14.29 -4.79 -27.13
C TYR A 539 14.79 -5.71 -28.26
N ARG A 540 15.31 -5.13 -29.34
CA ARG A 540 16.00 -5.84 -30.41
C ARG A 540 17.50 -5.77 -30.17
N ASP A 541 18.16 -6.93 -30.17
CA ASP A 541 19.61 -7.02 -29.99
C ASP A 541 20.37 -6.47 -31.21
N GLU A 542 21.70 -6.59 -31.18
CA GLU A 542 22.61 -6.17 -32.26
C GLU A 542 22.37 -6.89 -33.59
N ASN A 543 21.76 -8.09 -33.55
CA ASN A 543 21.43 -8.94 -34.70
C ASN A 543 19.99 -8.71 -35.20
N GLY A 544 19.19 -7.90 -34.49
CA GLY A 544 17.79 -7.64 -34.77
C GLY A 544 16.80 -8.67 -34.20
N GLU A 545 17.28 -9.60 -33.37
CA GLU A 545 16.49 -10.59 -32.64
C GLU A 545 15.78 -9.93 -31.45
N ALA A 546 14.53 -10.33 -31.20
CA ALA A 546 13.76 -9.80 -30.07
C ALA A 546 14.22 -10.49 -28.77
N MET A 547 14.73 -9.68 -27.85
CA MET A 547 15.16 -10.10 -26.52
C MET A 547 14.22 -9.52 -25.47
N THR A 548 13.91 -10.32 -24.45
CA THR A 548 13.18 -9.88 -23.26
C THR A 548 14.07 -10.17 -22.05
N ILE A 549 14.29 -9.16 -21.21
CA ILE A 549 15.11 -9.25 -20.00
C ILE A 549 14.31 -8.75 -18.80
N GLU A 550 14.63 -9.27 -17.62
CA GLU A 550 14.21 -8.68 -16.36
C GLU A 550 15.14 -7.52 -16.01
N GLN A 551 14.61 -6.30 -15.99
CA GLN A 551 15.37 -5.08 -15.68
C GLN A 551 14.96 -4.54 -14.32
N ALA A 552 15.94 -4.44 -13.41
CA ALA A 552 15.76 -3.73 -12.14
C ALA A 552 15.76 -2.21 -12.35
N PHE A 553 14.85 -1.50 -11.69
CA PHE A 553 14.81 -0.04 -11.63
C PHE A 553 15.46 0.46 -10.34
N THR A 554 16.64 1.08 -10.46
CA THR A 554 17.48 1.48 -9.33
C THR A 554 17.44 2.99 -9.07
N PHE A 555 18.11 3.46 -8.00
CA PHE A 555 18.31 4.89 -7.80
C PHE A 555 19.10 5.55 -8.94
N ALA A 556 20.00 4.82 -9.63
CA ALA A 556 20.72 5.36 -10.77
C ALA A 556 19.78 5.64 -11.95
N ASP A 557 18.78 4.79 -12.20
CA ASP A 557 17.75 5.01 -13.20
C ASP A 557 16.92 6.27 -12.88
N TYR A 558 16.49 6.42 -11.61
CA TYR A 558 15.82 7.65 -11.18
C TYR A 558 16.71 8.90 -11.34
N ALA A 559 18.00 8.80 -11.01
CA ALA A 559 18.93 9.93 -11.10
C ALA A 559 19.11 10.43 -12.54
N LEU A 560 18.98 9.56 -13.55
CA LEU A 560 19.00 9.96 -14.96
C LEU A 560 17.82 10.89 -15.33
N LEU A 561 16.70 10.82 -14.60
CA LEU A 561 15.55 11.72 -14.79
C LEU A 561 15.83 13.15 -14.31
N ILE A 562 16.95 13.37 -13.61
CA ILE A 562 17.28 14.62 -12.94
C ILE A 562 18.46 15.29 -13.67
N PRO A 563 18.24 16.37 -14.44
CA PRO A 563 19.28 16.96 -15.30
C PRO A 563 20.57 17.34 -14.56
N ARG A 564 20.46 17.87 -13.34
CA ARG A 564 21.65 18.25 -12.53
C ARG A 564 22.54 17.05 -12.15
N LEU A 565 22.06 15.82 -12.28
CA LEU A 565 22.81 14.59 -11.96
C LEU A 565 23.42 13.92 -13.20
N HIS A 566 23.19 14.45 -14.41
CA HIS A 566 23.71 13.87 -15.66
C HIS A 566 25.24 13.74 -15.70
N GLY A 567 25.97 14.57 -14.96
CA GLY A 567 27.43 14.48 -14.81
C GLY A 567 27.94 13.19 -14.14
N HIS A 568 27.05 12.33 -13.63
CA HIS A 568 27.35 11.01 -13.08
C HIS A 568 27.25 9.87 -14.08
N PHE A 569 26.89 10.17 -15.34
CA PHE A 569 26.74 9.19 -16.41
C PHE A 569 27.66 9.51 -17.60
N THR A 570 28.05 8.48 -18.33
CA THR A 570 28.70 8.61 -19.64
C THR A 570 28.26 7.45 -20.53
N PRO A 571 27.90 7.70 -21.80
CA PRO A 571 27.60 6.61 -22.73
C PRO A 571 28.81 5.70 -22.92
N VAL A 572 28.58 4.38 -22.85
CA VAL A 572 29.58 3.40 -23.24
C VAL A 572 29.70 3.43 -24.77
N PRO A 573 30.89 3.67 -25.34
CA PRO A 573 31.08 3.66 -26.78
C PRO A 573 30.71 2.29 -27.39
N LEU A 574 30.00 2.28 -28.51
CA LEU A 574 29.57 1.04 -29.23
C LEU A 574 30.73 0.15 -29.69
N ILE A 575 31.97 0.63 -29.60
CA ILE A 575 33.19 -0.11 -29.95
C ILE A 575 33.62 -1.05 -28.80
N CYS A 576 33.05 -0.87 -27.60
CA CYS A 576 33.43 -1.59 -26.38
C CYS A 576 32.51 -2.80 -26.14
N GLU A 577 33.00 -4.01 -26.44
CA GLU A 577 32.36 -5.29 -26.13
C GLU A 577 33.14 -5.96 -24.98
N THR A 578 32.53 -6.14 -23.80
CA THR A 578 33.23 -6.67 -22.62
C THR A 578 32.29 -7.23 -21.54
N ASP A 579 32.74 -8.28 -20.85
CA ASP A 579 32.07 -8.86 -19.68
C ASP A 579 32.41 -8.08 -18.38
N SER A 580 33.27 -7.07 -18.44
CA SER A 580 33.64 -6.24 -17.28
C SER A 580 32.58 -5.18 -16.92
N LEU A 581 31.48 -5.12 -17.67
CA LEU A 581 30.35 -4.21 -17.43
C LEU A 581 29.22 -5.01 -16.76
N LEU A 582 28.68 -4.48 -15.67
CA LEU A 582 27.56 -5.12 -14.96
C LEU A 582 26.40 -4.14 -14.74
N PRO A 583 25.15 -4.61 -14.78
CA PRO A 583 24.02 -3.82 -14.32
C PRO A 583 24.25 -3.33 -12.88
N VAL A 584 23.77 -2.12 -12.56
CA VAL A 584 23.90 -1.53 -11.21
C VAL A 584 23.37 -2.46 -10.11
N ALA A 585 22.26 -3.16 -10.36
CA ALA A 585 21.67 -4.07 -9.38
C ALA A 585 22.63 -5.23 -9.04
N ASP A 586 23.15 -5.91 -10.05
CA ASP A 586 24.08 -7.04 -9.88
C ASP A 586 25.39 -6.59 -9.23
N TYR A 587 25.91 -5.42 -9.65
CA TYR A 587 27.09 -4.82 -9.04
C TYR A 587 26.91 -4.58 -7.54
N LEU A 588 25.72 -4.16 -7.10
CA LEU A 588 25.42 -3.88 -5.69
C LEU A 588 25.19 -5.14 -4.85
N ALA A 589 24.73 -6.23 -5.47
CA ALA A 589 24.51 -7.52 -4.81
C ALA A 589 25.83 -8.29 -4.56
N MET A 590 26.86 -8.04 -5.37
CA MET A 590 28.18 -8.64 -5.22
C MET A 590 28.96 -8.11 -4.01
N GLN A 591 29.90 -8.92 -3.52
CA GLN A 591 30.85 -8.49 -2.50
C GLN A 591 31.77 -7.37 -3.04
N GLU A 592 32.23 -6.48 -2.16
CA GLU A 592 32.97 -5.27 -2.59
C GLU A 592 34.25 -5.60 -3.40
N GLU A 593 34.95 -6.67 -3.03
CA GLU A 593 36.21 -7.10 -3.64
C GLU A 593 36.03 -7.58 -5.10
N GLU A 594 34.94 -8.27 -5.38
CA GLU A 594 34.56 -8.76 -6.70
C GLU A 594 34.01 -7.62 -7.56
N SER A 595 33.15 -6.78 -6.96
CA SER A 595 32.55 -5.63 -7.64
C SER A 595 33.61 -4.63 -8.12
N ALA A 596 34.72 -4.45 -7.39
CA ALA A 596 35.79 -3.51 -7.73
C ALA A 596 36.48 -3.78 -9.08
N GLN A 597 36.31 -4.99 -9.64
CA GLN A 597 36.87 -5.36 -10.95
C GLN A 597 35.98 -4.92 -12.12
N HIS A 598 34.71 -4.62 -11.84
CA HIS A 598 33.68 -4.32 -12.83
C HIS A 598 33.37 -2.82 -12.89
N ILE A 599 32.66 -2.40 -13.94
CA ILE A 599 32.14 -1.04 -14.10
C ILE A 599 30.61 -1.13 -14.18
N PRO A 600 29.87 -0.49 -13.27
CA PRO A 600 28.42 -0.56 -13.26
C PRO A 600 27.80 0.32 -14.36
N TYR A 601 26.72 -0.15 -14.99
CA TYR A 601 25.95 0.59 -15.98
C TYR A 601 24.43 0.48 -15.77
N ILE A 602 23.70 1.44 -16.34
CA ILE A 602 22.25 1.36 -16.55
C ILE A 602 21.92 1.34 -18.05
N LEU A 603 20.77 0.79 -18.41
CA LEU A 603 20.26 0.85 -19.78
C LEU A 603 19.41 2.11 -19.98
N ALA A 604 19.69 2.86 -21.05
CA ALA A 604 18.98 4.08 -21.39
C ALA A 604 18.65 4.15 -22.88
N LEU A 605 17.58 4.87 -23.21
CA LEU A 605 17.11 5.10 -24.57
C LEU A 605 17.17 6.59 -24.91
N ASN A 606 17.74 6.90 -26.06
CA ASN A 606 17.72 8.25 -26.60
C ASN A 606 16.39 8.58 -27.30
N SER A 607 16.25 9.80 -27.81
CA SER A 607 15.03 10.24 -28.53
C SER A 607 14.73 9.47 -29.82
N LYS A 608 15.69 8.70 -30.34
CA LYS A 608 15.56 7.90 -31.57
C LYS A 608 15.20 6.43 -31.31
N GLY A 609 15.10 6.02 -30.04
CA GLY A 609 14.85 4.63 -29.66
C GLY A 609 16.09 3.73 -29.71
N GLU A 610 17.30 4.31 -29.72
CA GLU A 610 18.56 3.55 -29.64
C GLU A 610 18.88 3.22 -28.18
N LEU A 611 19.01 1.94 -27.87
CA LEU A 611 19.38 1.44 -26.54
C LEU A 611 20.89 1.57 -26.35
N ARG A 612 21.29 2.22 -25.25
CA ARG A 612 22.70 2.45 -24.88
C ARG A 612 22.93 2.05 -23.43
N GLN A 613 24.11 1.51 -23.17
CA GLN A 613 24.64 1.35 -21.82
C GLN A 613 25.25 2.69 -21.36
N LEU A 614 24.88 3.15 -20.17
CA LEU A 614 25.46 4.34 -19.54
C LEU A 614 26.27 3.91 -18.32
N ALA A 615 27.59 4.10 -18.37
CA ALA A 615 28.46 3.81 -17.23
C ALA A 615 28.22 4.84 -16.11
N VAL A 616 28.22 4.36 -14.87
CA VAL A 616 27.82 5.14 -13.69
C VAL A 616 29.03 5.48 -12.83
N SER A 617 29.12 6.72 -12.35
CA SER A 617 30.18 7.14 -11.42
C SER A 617 30.08 6.45 -10.05
N ARG A 618 31.23 6.20 -9.40
CA ARG A 618 31.31 5.59 -8.05
C ARG A 618 30.52 6.37 -6.99
N THR A 619 30.50 7.69 -7.09
CA THR A 619 29.73 8.55 -6.18
C THR A 619 28.24 8.23 -6.22
N LEU A 620 27.69 8.04 -7.42
CA LEU A 620 26.27 7.67 -7.57
C LEU A 620 26.01 6.23 -7.11
N ILE A 621 26.96 5.30 -7.33
CA ILE A 621 26.87 3.93 -6.80
C ILE A 621 26.83 3.91 -5.27
N GLN A 622 27.67 4.71 -4.60
CA GLN A 622 27.62 4.83 -3.15
C GLN A 622 26.28 5.39 -2.68
N ALA A 623 25.69 6.34 -3.42
CA ALA A 623 24.36 6.85 -3.13
C ALA A 623 23.25 5.79 -3.36
N CYS A 624 23.40 4.90 -4.36
CA CYS A 624 22.50 3.76 -4.56
C CYS A 624 22.58 2.79 -3.36
N ARG A 625 23.78 2.48 -2.90
CA ARG A 625 23.99 1.64 -1.70
C ARG A 625 23.40 2.28 -0.44
N ASP A 626 23.54 3.59 -0.28
CA ASP A 626 22.91 4.35 0.82
C ASP A 626 21.37 4.25 0.79
N ARG A 627 20.74 4.38 -0.39
CA ARG A 627 19.28 4.17 -0.54
C ARG A 627 18.87 2.73 -0.24
N LEU A 628 19.68 1.75 -0.67
CA LEU A 628 19.40 0.34 -0.44
C LEU A 628 19.53 -0.04 1.03
N ASN A 629 20.53 0.48 1.74
CA ASN A 629 20.67 0.29 3.19
C ASN A 629 19.47 0.89 3.95
N PHE A 630 18.99 2.07 3.54
CA PHE A 630 17.78 2.67 4.09
C PHE A 630 16.55 1.77 3.84
N TRP A 631 16.42 1.21 2.64
CA TRP A 631 15.37 0.27 2.27
C TRP A 631 15.39 -1.02 3.13
N HIS A 632 16.55 -1.66 3.26
CA HIS A 632 16.71 -2.87 4.10
C HIS A 632 16.30 -2.62 5.55
N ALA A 633 16.69 -1.47 6.10
CA ALA A 633 16.32 -1.12 7.47
C ALA A 633 14.80 -0.90 7.62
N LEU A 634 14.11 -0.37 6.60
CA LEU A 634 12.65 -0.31 6.58
C LEU A 634 12.01 -1.71 6.45
N GLN A 635 12.54 -2.57 5.59
CA GLN A 635 12.05 -3.95 5.43
C GLN A 635 12.15 -4.75 6.73
N GLU A 636 13.25 -4.58 7.46
CA GLU A 636 13.46 -5.22 8.75
C GLU A 636 12.43 -4.71 9.78
N MET A 637 12.21 -3.40 9.86
CA MET A 637 11.18 -2.82 10.74
C MET A 637 9.76 -3.27 10.39
N ALA A 638 9.46 -3.44 9.10
CA ALA A 638 8.18 -3.93 8.61
C ALA A 638 8.02 -5.46 8.72
N GLY A 639 9.07 -6.19 9.11
CA GLY A 639 9.05 -7.65 9.22
C GLY A 639 9.10 -8.40 7.88
N VAL A 640 9.38 -7.72 6.76
CA VAL A 640 9.42 -8.33 5.41
C VAL A 640 10.71 -9.12 5.19
N ARG A 641 11.85 -8.57 5.64
CA ARG A 641 13.17 -9.22 5.59
C ARG A 641 13.91 -8.98 6.89
N SER A 642 13.50 -9.73 7.91
CA SER A 642 14.10 -9.64 9.24
C SER A 642 15.18 -10.71 9.41
N ARG A 643 16.42 -10.27 9.65
CA ARG A 643 17.54 -11.19 9.93
C ARG A 643 17.27 -12.07 11.15
N TYR A 644 16.58 -11.55 12.16
CA TYR A 644 16.19 -12.31 13.34
C TYR A 644 15.20 -13.42 13.00
N LEU A 645 14.25 -13.14 12.09
CA LEU A 645 13.30 -14.15 11.62
C LEU A 645 14.00 -15.22 10.80
N GLU A 646 14.91 -14.83 9.90
CA GLU A 646 15.70 -15.78 9.11
C GLU A 646 16.56 -16.71 9.99
N ILE A 647 17.22 -16.16 11.01
CA ILE A 647 18.00 -16.96 11.98
C ILE A 647 17.05 -17.91 12.73
N GLY A 648 15.92 -17.41 13.24
CA GLY A 648 14.96 -18.25 13.96
C GLY A 648 14.37 -19.37 13.08
N ILE A 649 14.09 -19.10 11.80
CA ILE A 649 13.64 -20.11 10.84
C ILE A 649 14.75 -21.14 10.58
N ALA A 650 16.00 -20.70 10.40
CA ALA A 650 17.13 -21.61 10.17
C ALA A 650 17.39 -22.50 11.39
N GLU A 651 17.37 -21.94 12.59
CA GLU A 651 17.51 -22.69 13.85
C GLU A 651 16.37 -23.69 14.04
N ALA A 652 15.12 -23.29 13.77
CA ALA A 652 13.96 -24.17 13.86
C ALA A 652 14.02 -25.32 12.82
N ARG A 653 14.48 -25.03 11.59
CA ARG A 653 14.69 -26.04 10.56
C ARG A 653 15.76 -27.04 10.97
N GLU A 654 16.86 -26.57 11.54
CA GLU A 654 17.93 -27.43 12.05
C GLU A 654 17.45 -28.33 13.20
N GLU A 655 16.64 -27.79 14.12
CA GLU A 655 16.04 -28.58 15.20
C GLU A 655 15.08 -29.66 14.67
N ILE A 656 14.26 -29.32 13.66
CA ILE A 656 13.36 -30.28 13.00
C ILE A 656 14.16 -31.37 12.27
N ASN A 657 15.20 -30.99 11.51
CA ASN A 657 16.02 -31.93 10.75
C ASN A 657 16.77 -32.89 11.68
N SER A 658 17.41 -32.39 12.72
CA SER A 658 18.11 -33.22 13.71
C SER A 658 17.15 -34.15 14.47
N ALA A 659 15.93 -33.70 14.78
CA ALA A 659 14.91 -34.55 15.38
C ALA A 659 14.39 -35.64 14.42
N ALA A 660 14.25 -35.32 13.13
CA ALA A 660 13.87 -36.27 12.10
C ALA A 660 14.96 -37.33 11.88
N GLU A 661 16.22 -36.92 11.77
CA GLU A 661 17.38 -37.82 11.68
C GLU A 661 17.45 -38.77 12.88
N ALA A 662 17.32 -38.24 14.10
CA ALA A 662 17.31 -39.06 15.31
C ALA A 662 16.15 -40.07 15.34
N ARG A 663 14.98 -39.70 14.78
CA ARG A 663 13.83 -40.60 14.66
C ARG A 663 14.05 -41.69 13.61
N ILE A 664 14.66 -41.36 12.48
CA ILE A 664 15.04 -42.32 11.43
C ILE A 664 16.07 -43.31 11.99
N GLU A 665 17.10 -42.82 12.69
CA GLU A 665 18.09 -43.68 13.35
C GLU A 665 17.46 -44.62 14.39
N ALA A 666 16.51 -44.11 15.20
CA ALA A 666 15.81 -44.94 16.17
C ALA A 666 14.95 -46.05 15.51
N LEU A 667 14.22 -45.71 14.45
CA LEU A 667 13.38 -46.68 13.71
C LEU A 667 14.22 -47.72 12.97
N THR A 668 15.32 -47.31 12.36
CA THR A 668 16.24 -48.24 11.67
C THR A 668 16.90 -49.19 12.65
N ALA A 669 17.34 -48.71 13.83
CA ALA A 669 17.85 -49.56 14.89
C ALA A 669 16.79 -50.55 15.42
N GLU A 670 15.55 -50.11 15.60
CA GLU A 670 14.44 -50.98 16.01
C GLU A 670 14.13 -52.06 14.94
N GLN A 671 14.15 -51.69 13.66
CA GLN A 671 13.93 -52.63 12.56
C GLN A 671 15.07 -53.63 12.44
N GLU A 672 16.33 -53.20 12.61
CA GLU A 672 17.49 -54.09 12.61
C GLU A 672 17.43 -55.07 13.79
N GLN A 673 17.01 -54.61 14.97
CA GLN A 673 16.77 -55.48 16.12
C GLN A 673 15.67 -56.51 15.81
N LYS A 674 14.52 -56.08 15.28
CA LYS A 674 13.41 -56.98 14.91
C LYS A 674 13.83 -57.99 13.84
N LEU A 675 14.62 -57.58 12.84
CA LEU A 675 15.18 -58.48 11.83
C LEU A 675 16.19 -59.47 12.43
N GLY A 676 17.01 -59.03 13.38
CA GLY A 676 17.94 -59.88 14.12
C GLY A 676 17.21 -60.95 14.93
N GLU A 677 16.17 -60.56 15.66
CA GLU A 677 15.29 -61.45 16.43
C GLU A 677 14.62 -62.48 15.50
N ALA A 678 13.98 -62.04 14.41
CA ALA A 678 13.34 -62.91 13.44
C ALA A 678 14.32 -63.89 12.76
N ARG A 679 15.54 -63.45 12.44
CA ARG A 679 16.60 -64.33 11.90
C ARG A 679 17.02 -65.39 12.92
N SER A 680 17.13 -65.03 14.19
CA SER A 680 17.50 -65.96 15.25
C SER A 680 16.42 -67.02 15.50
N GLU A 681 15.15 -66.62 15.45
CA GLU A 681 14.00 -67.51 15.59
C GLU A 681 13.90 -68.47 14.39
N ALA A 682 14.02 -67.96 13.16
CA ALA A 682 14.01 -68.77 11.95
C ALA A 682 15.19 -69.77 11.90
N ALA A 683 16.39 -69.37 12.36
CA ALA A 683 17.53 -70.27 12.48
C ALA A 683 17.27 -71.39 13.51
N GLY A 684 16.61 -71.06 14.62
CA GLY A 684 16.15 -72.03 15.62
C GLY A 684 15.15 -73.04 15.05
N GLU A 685 14.16 -72.58 14.28
CA GLU A 685 13.18 -73.45 13.63
C GLU A 685 13.80 -74.37 12.58
N VAL A 686 14.70 -73.85 11.74
CA VAL A 686 15.39 -74.66 10.71
C VAL A 686 16.26 -75.72 11.37
N MET A 687 16.99 -75.39 12.43
CA MET A 687 17.76 -76.39 13.18
C MET A 687 16.85 -77.45 13.80
N SER A 688 15.70 -77.06 14.36
CA SER A 688 14.70 -78.01 14.88
C SER A 688 14.20 -78.98 13.79
N ARG A 689 13.80 -78.46 12.62
CA ARG A 689 13.37 -79.28 11.48
C ARG A 689 14.47 -80.16 10.90
N LEU A 690 15.71 -79.68 10.85
CA LEU A 690 16.84 -80.46 10.34
C LEU A 690 17.19 -81.60 11.30
N THR A 691 17.01 -81.38 12.60
CA THR A 691 17.11 -82.43 13.62
C THR A 691 16.00 -83.46 13.47
N GLU A 692 14.77 -83.03 13.17
CA GLU A 692 13.61 -83.88 12.94
C GLU A 692 13.75 -84.74 11.66
N VAL A 693 14.29 -84.18 10.57
CA VAL A 693 14.57 -84.90 9.32
C VAL A 693 15.73 -85.90 9.48
N LEU A 694 16.79 -85.54 10.21
CA LEU A 694 17.91 -86.46 10.49
C LEU A 694 17.51 -87.63 11.40
N LEU A 695 16.51 -87.45 12.26
CA LEU A 695 15.93 -88.52 13.07
C LEU A 695 14.84 -89.32 12.32
N GLY A 696 14.41 -88.86 11.14
CA GLY A 696 13.18 -89.30 10.47
C GLY A 696 13.30 -90.05 9.14
N MET A 697 14.48 -90.29 8.57
CA MET A 697 14.57 -90.99 7.26
C MET A 697 15.59 -92.13 7.19
N ASP A 698 15.01 -93.34 7.09
CA ASP A 698 15.58 -94.64 6.75
C ASP A 698 15.97 -94.69 5.26
N PHE A 699 17.20 -95.10 4.94
CA PHE A 699 17.77 -95.10 3.59
C PHE A 699 17.63 -96.48 2.91
N THR A 700 16.78 -96.61 1.88
CA THR A 700 16.97 -97.67 0.86
C THR A 700 16.54 -97.27 -0.56
N SER A 701 17.54 -97.16 -1.44
CA SER A 701 17.56 -97.38 -2.91
C SER A 701 16.71 -96.46 -3.80
N GLY A 702 17.19 -95.89 -4.91
CA GLY A 702 18.45 -95.97 -5.63
C GLY A 702 18.39 -95.04 -6.85
N ALA A 703 19.54 -94.51 -7.28
CA ALA A 703 19.68 -93.49 -8.32
C ALA A 703 19.24 -93.96 -9.73
N PRO A 704 18.90 -93.00 -10.62
CA PRO A 704 19.61 -92.98 -11.90
C PRO A 704 20.08 -91.59 -12.38
N ARG A 705 21.06 -91.67 -13.28
CA ARG A 705 21.86 -90.64 -13.97
C ARG A 705 21.07 -89.86 -15.04
N MET A 706 21.38 -88.56 -15.18
CA MET A 706 21.27 -87.73 -16.41
C MET A 706 22.18 -88.29 -17.54
N PRO A 707 22.10 -87.89 -18.85
CA PRO A 707 21.72 -86.57 -19.44
C PRO A 707 20.85 -86.70 -20.72
N ALA A 708 20.53 -85.74 -21.58
CA ALA A 708 21.02 -84.39 -21.92
C ALA A 708 19.90 -83.65 -22.70
N ALA A 709 19.96 -82.32 -22.78
CA ALA A 709 19.30 -81.56 -23.85
C ALA A 709 20.14 -80.33 -24.22
N SER A 710 20.38 -80.14 -25.50
CA SER A 710 20.86 -78.91 -26.13
C SER A 710 20.25 -78.78 -27.54
N THR A 711 20.42 -77.59 -28.11
CA THR A 711 19.86 -76.96 -29.33
C THR A 711 18.47 -76.36 -29.14
N ALA A 712 18.22 -75.09 -29.43
CA ALA A 712 19.01 -74.01 -30.05
C ALA A 712 18.42 -72.67 -29.58
N ASP A 713 19.21 -71.65 -29.22
CA ASP A 713 19.84 -70.65 -30.13
C ASP A 713 18.75 -69.85 -30.88
N ALA A 714 18.74 -68.52 -30.93
CA ALA A 714 19.80 -67.52 -30.85
C ALA A 714 19.18 -66.17 -30.43
N THR A 715 19.70 -65.45 -29.43
CA THR A 715 20.69 -64.34 -29.53
C THR A 715 20.12 -63.14 -30.32
N THR A 716 20.17 -61.89 -29.83
CA THR A 716 21.41 -61.17 -29.53
C THR A 716 21.25 -60.05 -28.48
N THR A 717 21.86 -60.32 -27.32
CA THR A 717 22.66 -59.46 -26.43
C THR A 717 23.86 -58.81 -27.18
N PRO A 718 24.88 -58.15 -26.55
CA PRO A 718 25.06 -57.62 -25.18
C PRO A 718 25.87 -56.28 -25.10
N ALA A 719 26.04 -55.73 -23.89
CA ALA A 719 27.32 -55.61 -23.12
C ALA A 719 27.87 -54.17 -23.15
N GLU A 720 28.57 -53.58 -22.17
CA GLU A 720 29.12 -53.90 -20.84
C GLU A 720 29.61 -52.51 -20.29
N THR A 721 29.36 -52.07 -19.04
CA THR A 721 30.27 -52.11 -17.86
C THR A 721 31.65 -51.43 -18.11
N THR A 722 32.29 -50.56 -17.28
CA THR A 722 32.39 -50.40 -15.81
C THR A 722 33.22 -49.13 -15.45
N ALA A 723 33.01 -48.54 -14.24
CA ALA A 723 33.95 -47.84 -13.32
C ALA A 723 34.59 -46.47 -13.69
N GLU A 724 34.93 -45.49 -12.81
CA GLU A 724 34.62 -45.08 -11.41
C GLU A 724 35.41 -43.75 -11.13
N GLU A 725 34.75 -42.70 -10.57
CA GLU A 725 35.19 -41.49 -9.76
C GLU A 725 36.36 -40.53 -10.13
N PRO A 726 36.52 -39.30 -9.51
CA PRO A 726 35.68 -38.58 -8.50
C PRO A 726 35.46 -37.04 -8.69
N ALA A 727 34.52 -36.44 -7.93
CA ALA A 727 34.60 -35.15 -7.18
C ALA A 727 33.25 -34.39 -7.07
N ALA A 728 32.87 -34.00 -5.85
CA ALA A 728 31.66 -33.25 -5.42
C ALA A 728 31.74 -31.71 -5.67
N PRO A 729 30.78 -30.85 -5.23
CA PRO A 729 29.30 -30.95 -5.09
C PRO A 729 28.56 -29.72 -5.71
N VAL A 730 27.26 -29.82 -6.04
CA VAL A 730 26.29 -28.71 -5.93
C VAL A 730 24.92 -29.30 -5.62
N GLU A 731 24.29 -28.80 -4.56
CA GLU A 731 22.90 -29.08 -4.19
C GLU A 731 21.98 -28.56 -5.30
N GLU A 732 21.33 -29.48 -6.02
CA GLU A 732 20.13 -29.18 -6.81
C GLU A 732 18.91 -29.51 -5.95
N GLU A 733 17.95 -28.58 -5.98
CA GLU A 733 16.66 -28.64 -5.30
C GLU A 733 16.03 -30.02 -5.43
N GLU A 734 15.69 -30.66 -4.31
CA GLU A 734 14.85 -31.86 -4.32
C GLU A 734 13.49 -31.49 -4.90
N ASP A 735 13.31 -31.82 -6.18
CA ASP A 735 12.03 -31.98 -6.85
C ASP A 735 11.26 -33.08 -6.10
N LEU A 736 10.43 -32.68 -5.12
CA LEU A 736 9.49 -33.54 -4.39
C LEU A 736 8.32 -33.97 -5.29
N GLY A 737 8.60 -34.37 -6.54
CA GLY A 737 7.65 -35.09 -7.37
C GLY A 737 7.48 -36.50 -6.82
N SER A 738 6.54 -36.68 -5.89
CA SER A 738 6.13 -37.99 -5.38
C SER A 738 5.83 -38.94 -6.55
N GLU A 739 6.56 -40.06 -6.65
CA GLU A 739 6.44 -40.98 -7.78
C GLU A 739 5.06 -41.66 -7.86
N GLU A 740 4.34 -41.70 -6.73
CA GLU A 740 3.02 -42.31 -6.60
C GLU A 740 1.92 -41.25 -6.48
N PRO A 741 0.74 -41.48 -7.08
CA PRO A 741 -0.41 -40.58 -6.93
C PRO A 741 -0.94 -40.57 -5.50
N TRP A 742 -1.31 -39.40 -4.98
CA TRP A 742 -1.82 -39.24 -3.61
C TRP A 742 -2.90 -38.15 -3.51
N ILE A 743 -3.59 -38.08 -2.36
CA ILE A 743 -4.62 -37.07 -2.07
C ILE A 743 -4.35 -36.47 -0.69
N ASP A 744 -4.32 -35.15 -0.61
CA ASP A 744 -4.30 -34.42 0.65
C ASP A 744 -5.69 -34.48 1.30
N SER A 745 -5.92 -35.58 2.03
CA SER A 745 -7.23 -35.93 2.59
C SER A 745 -7.75 -34.87 3.56
N ASP A 746 -6.87 -34.10 4.19
CA ASP A 746 -7.23 -33.02 5.12
C ASP A 746 -7.86 -31.82 4.43
N LEU A 747 -7.57 -31.61 3.14
CA LEU A 747 -8.15 -30.55 2.31
C LEU A 747 -9.45 -30.97 1.60
N CYS A 748 -9.85 -32.25 1.72
CA CYS A 748 -11.01 -32.77 1.02
C CYS A 748 -12.33 -32.16 1.50
N THR A 749 -13.13 -31.62 0.56
CA THR A 749 -14.44 -30.99 0.86
C THR A 749 -15.66 -31.91 0.67
N THR A 750 -15.44 -33.21 0.42
CA THR A 750 -16.51 -34.23 0.23
C THR A 750 -17.53 -33.86 -0.87
N CYS A 751 -17.07 -33.25 -1.97
CA CYS A 751 -17.94 -32.82 -3.09
C CYS A 751 -18.49 -33.97 -3.97
N ASN A 752 -17.91 -35.17 -3.88
CA ASN A 752 -18.19 -36.39 -4.69
C ASN A 752 -17.72 -36.36 -6.16
N ASP A 753 -17.05 -35.31 -6.62
CA ASP A 753 -16.70 -35.19 -8.04
C ASP A 753 -15.66 -36.23 -8.51
N CYS A 754 -14.64 -36.52 -7.70
CA CYS A 754 -13.65 -37.55 -8.02
C CYS A 754 -14.24 -38.98 -8.03
N LEU A 755 -15.19 -39.28 -7.13
CA LEU A 755 -15.92 -40.55 -7.12
C LEU A 755 -16.81 -40.73 -8.36
N ALA A 756 -17.31 -39.63 -8.94
CA ALA A 756 -18.09 -39.68 -10.18
C ALA A 756 -17.22 -40.07 -11.40
N ILE A 757 -15.92 -39.80 -11.36
CA ILE A 757 -14.95 -40.16 -12.41
C ILE A 757 -14.62 -41.65 -12.33
N ASN A 758 -14.16 -42.13 -11.16
CA ASN A 758 -13.88 -43.56 -10.97
C ASN A 758 -14.03 -43.99 -9.49
N PRO A 759 -15.13 -44.67 -9.12
CA PRO A 759 -15.39 -45.10 -7.74
C PRO A 759 -14.58 -46.35 -7.32
N GLN A 760 -13.73 -46.90 -8.19
CA GLN A 760 -12.76 -47.94 -7.82
C GLN A 760 -11.42 -47.34 -7.39
N VAL A 761 -11.08 -46.15 -7.91
CA VAL A 761 -9.85 -45.44 -7.57
C VAL A 761 -10.05 -44.56 -6.35
N PHE A 762 -11.12 -43.76 -6.33
CA PHE A 762 -11.41 -42.82 -5.26
C PHE A 762 -12.49 -43.38 -4.32
N VAL A 763 -12.18 -43.45 -3.03
CA VAL A 763 -13.10 -43.94 -1.99
C VAL A 763 -13.03 -43.02 -0.78
N TYR A 764 -14.14 -42.89 -0.04
CA TYR A 764 -14.15 -42.18 1.24
C TYR A 764 -13.69 -43.09 2.39
N ASN A 765 -12.88 -42.54 3.29
CA ASN A 765 -12.55 -43.17 4.56
C ASN A 765 -13.71 -43.00 5.58
N ASP A 766 -13.53 -43.51 6.81
CA ASP A 766 -14.54 -43.42 7.88
C ASP A 766 -14.86 -41.97 8.33
N GLU A 767 -14.01 -41.00 7.96
CA GLU A 767 -14.15 -39.56 8.26
C GLU A 767 -14.74 -38.75 7.08
N ASN A 768 -15.16 -39.41 5.99
CA ASN A 768 -15.64 -38.82 4.73
C ASN A 768 -14.60 -37.98 3.96
N GLN A 769 -13.32 -38.31 4.09
CA GLN A 769 -12.23 -37.75 3.27
C GLN A 769 -11.85 -38.72 2.15
N ALA A 770 -11.65 -38.20 0.94
CA ALA A 770 -11.34 -39.02 -0.22
C ALA A 770 -9.87 -39.48 -0.17
N TYR A 771 -9.63 -40.75 -0.44
CA TYR A 771 -8.29 -41.32 -0.62
C TYR A 771 -8.26 -42.25 -1.85
N ILE A 772 -7.06 -42.59 -2.31
CA ILE A 772 -6.87 -43.51 -3.44
C ILE A 772 -6.84 -44.95 -2.88
N ALA A 773 -7.85 -45.75 -3.22
CA ALA A 773 -7.94 -47.14 -2.80
C ALA A 773 -7.05 -48.06 -3.65
N ASP A 774 -7.04 -47.85 -4.96
CA ASP A 774 -6.19 -48.57 -5.91
C ASP A 774 -5.89 -47.69 -7.14
N ALA A 775 -4.66 -47.17 -7.23
CA ALA A 775 -4.23 -46.34 -8.34
C ALA A 775 -4.16 -47.11 -9.67
N SER A 776 -4.03 -48.44 -9.63
CA SER A 776 -3.99 -49.29 -10.82
C SER A 776 -5.37 -49.60 -11.41
N ALA A 777 -6.45 -49.26 -10.69
CA ALA A 777 -7.83 -49.47 -11.11
C ALA A 777 -8.36 -48.38 -12.07
N GLY A 778 -7.54 -47.36 -12.39
CA GLY A 778 -7.87 -46.28 -13.33
C GLY A 778 -6.72 -45.95 -14.27
N THR A 779 -6.98 -45.03 -15.21
CA THR A 779 -5.94 -44.54 -16.14
C THR A 779 -5.36 -43.20 -15.66
N TYR A 780 -4.19 -42.80 -16.16
CA TYR A 780 -3.57 -41.54 -15.75
C TYR A 780 -4.44 -40.33 -16.14
N ALA A 781 -5.12 -40.41 -17.29
CA ALA A 781 -6.08 -39.39 -17.69
C ALA A 781 -7.20 -39.17 -16.65
N GLN A 782 -7.69 -40.24 -16.01
CA GLN A 782 -8.73 -40.14 -14.96
C GLN A 782 -8.21 -39.48 -13.68
N MET A 783 -6.92 -39.65 -13.38
CA MET A 783 -6.26 -38.99 -12.24
C MET A 783 -6.10 -37.48 -12.50
N VAL A 784 -5.67 -37.11 -13.71
CA VAL A 784 -5.54 -35.71 -14.13
C VAL A 784 -6.91 -35.02 -14.17
N GLU A 785 -7.93 -35.68 -14.72
CA GLU A 785 -9.29 -35.16 -14.76
C GLU A 785 -9.87 -34.97 -13.34
N ALA A 786 -9.57 -35.88 -12.41
CA ALA A 786 -9.98 -35.75 -11.02
C ALA A 786 -9.30 -34.56 -10.32
N ALA A 787 -8.01 -34.32 -10.58
CA ALA A 787 -7.29 -33.17 -10.06
C ALA A 787 -7.86 -31.84 -10.59
N GLU A 788 -8.18 -31.77 -11.88
CA GLU A 788 -8.73 -30.55 -12.50
C GLU A 788 -10.14 -30.19 -12.02
N ILE A 789 -10.96 -31.20 -11.69
CA ILE A 789 -12.34 -30.99 -11.24
C ILE A 789 -12.40 -30.76 -9.72
N CYS A 790 -11.37 -31.14 -8.97
CA CYS A 790 -11.35 -31.03 -7.51
C CYS A 790 -11.47 -29.57 -7.05
N PRO A 791 -12.53 -29.17 -6.33
CA PRO A 791 -12.69 -27.77 -5.88
C PRO A 791 -11.64 -27.31 -4.88
N SER A 792 -10.98 -28.26 -4.21
CA SER A 792 -9.95 -28.04 -3.20
C SER A 792 -8.53 -28.29 -3.69
N ASP A 793 -8.35 -28.60 -4.99
CA ASP A 793 -7.05 -28.90 -5.62
C ASP A 793 -6.21 -29.92 -4.81
N CYS A 794 -6.85 -30.87 -4.12
CA CYS A 794 -6.21 -31.75 -3.15
C CYS A 794 -5.80 -33.12 -3.72
N ILE A 795 -5.87 -33.32 -5.04
CA ILE A 795 -5.56 -34.58 -5.72
C ILE A 795 -4.29 -34.39 -6.54
N HIS A 796 -3.27 -35.21 -6.28
CA HIS A 796 -1.96 -35.16 -6.90
C HIS A 796 -1.75 -36.40 -7.80
N PRO A 797 -1.84 -36.26 -9.14
CA PRO A 797 -1.80 -37.40 -10.06
C PRO A 797 -0.48 -38.19 -10.11
N GLY A 798 0.64 -37.64 -9.63
CA GLY A 798 1.96 -38.27 -9.64
C GLY A 798 2.48 -38.54 -11.06
N LYS A 799 3.35 -39.55 -11.19
CA LYS A 799 3.83 -40.06 -12.50
C LYS A 799 2.84 -41.09 -13.08
N PRO A 800 2.74 -41.21 -14.41
CA PRO A 800 1.89 -42.21 -15.03
C PRO A 800 2.36 -43.63 -14.72
N LEU A 801 1.45 -44.48 -14.24
CA LEU A 801 1.72 -45.91 -13.97
C LEU A 801 1.81 -46.76 -15.25
N ASN A 802 1.37 -46.24 -16.40
CA ASN A 802 1.39 -46.92 -17.69
C ASN A 802 1.96 -46.02 -18.79
N ASP A 803 3.22 -46.24 -19.14
CA ASP A 803 3.96 -45.48 -20.16
C ASP A 803 3.41 -45.62 -21.59
N SER A 804 2.42 -46.49 -21.81
CA SER A 804 1.80 -46.73 -23.13
C SER A 804 0.43 -46.07 -23.30
N GLU A 805 0.01 -45.17 -22.40
CA GLU A 805 -1.27 -44.45 -22.51
C GLU A 805 -1.21 -43.36 -23.61
N ALA A 806 -2.27 -43.26 -24.41
CA ALA A 806 -2.34 -42.29 -25.50
C ALA A 806 -2.43 -40.85 -24.95
N GLY A 807 -1.62 -39.93 -25.46
CA GLY A 807 -1.64 -38.52 -25.04
C GLY A 807 -0.84 -38.20 -23.76
N LEU A 808 0.05 -39.09 -23.33
CA LEU A 808 0.82 -38.99 -22.08
C LEU A 808 1.54 -37.63 -21.89
N GLY A 809 2.14 -37.08 -22.96
CA GLY A 809 2.88 -35.80 -22.88
C GLY A 809 1.98 -34.62 -22.50
N GLU A 810 0.79 -34.52 -23.10
CA GLU A 810 -0.19 -33.47 -22.77
C GLU A 810 -0.77 -33.66 -21.36
N LEU A 811 -0.93 -34.91 -20.91
CA LEU A 811 -1.42 -35.22 -19.57
C LEU A 811 -0.41 -34.87 -18.48
N ILE A 812 0.89 -35.10 -18.72
CA ILE A 812 1.96 -34.73 -17.78
C ILE A 812 2.05 -33.21 -17.64
N GLU A 813 1.96 -32.47 -18.75
CA GLU A 813 1.98 -31.00 -18.73
C GLU A 813 0.79 -30.43 -17.93
N ARG A 814 -0.40 -31.03 -18.07
CA ARG A 814 -1.60 -30.66 -17.29
C ARG A 814 -1.48 -31.03 -15.81
N ALA A 815 -0.89 -32.18 -15.50
CA ALA A 815 -0.67 -32.64 -14.13
C ALA A 815 0.39 -31.81 -13.38
N ALA A 816 1.33 -31.15 -14.09
CA ALA A 816 2.44 -30.42 -13.48
C ALA A 816 2.04 -29.28 -12.52
N LYS A 817 0.83 -28.74 -12.64
CA LYS A 817 0.30 -27.74 -11.68
C LYS A 817 -0.18 -28.39 -10.37
N TYR A 818 -0.56 -29.66 -10.44
CA TYR A 818 -1.18 -30.41 -9.35
C TYR A 818 -0.23 -31.40 -8.68
N ASN A 819 0.94 -31.66 -9.25
CA ASN A 819 2.03 -32.39 -8.61
C ASN A 819 2.96 -31.39 -7.92
#